data_AF-A0A2E9HYK5-F1
#
_entry.id   AF-A0A2E9HYK5-F1
#
_cell.length_a   1.000
_cell.length_b   1.000
_cell.length_c   1.000
_cell.angle_alpha   90.00
_cell.angle_beta   90.00
_cell.angle_gamma   90.00
#
_symmetry.space_group_name_H-M   'P 1'
#
loop_
_entity.id
_entity.type
_entity.pdbx_description
1 polymer ?
#
loop_
_entity_poly.entity_id
_entity_poly.type
_entity_poly.pdbx_seq_one_letter_code
_entity_poly.pdbx_strand_id
1 'polypeptide(L)'
;MSFKKSLFAALLIASPALSQQDLIGFDLSSFGKTILSNNQAAGGDIMLEAAFGSYNNEFIATYSPKSVFAKMGRAVGRLDVATDAGVFPCTAFLVDDDLLMTNHHCVPGILDHERAGATAIVGVQFVAGYLQEGIEEGSERFLVNPVPVETSKTLDYTLLRILGSKPGRQYGTLALAGVDPDDNAPFWIIGHPMGEAQRISREKCRANAPALSRDRVLHTCDTLPGNSGSPVIDAGTQQVIALHHAGSARNSINYAVPMTAILRNSTVLKSATPIVAPAPAKPDRDTQADRALARLFGLQDDTALKAGLGKLITDFPGTPAARSAQLRLDRLQSSQKVASDRAQLAKANEALLAALVLTDTDAQRRALEEMLRTYGDTPAAAAARATLLTLTRPKTAEPVAQPKPIPKTAPTPTSTAKATAAPRPAKPANAPMIETTTIAARLYAPGSVLKAYGHSIHDTPSTKARVVNRSTGSLVLGEHVFENWYKVQGRTREYVQVRSGLKILVSATSDAATPPSKTTTAPMTETTTVAARLYAPGSVLKAYGHSIYDTPSTKARVVTRSSGSLVLGEHLFENWYKVQGRTREYVQVRSGLKILVSAKTEPPSKPKTVTARTYTAGTVVQIGSRPVRKKPISYEPPVSSVHHRVKIGSHVMGDWYTIFGDSNRFVELPPGLTILSSDN
;
A
#
# COMPACT_ATOMS: atom_id res chain seq x y z
N MET A 1 24.09 52.88 -0.10
CA MET A 1 23.44 52.05 0.93
C MET A 1 22.21 51.41 0.31
N SER A 2 22.11 50.10 0.46
CA SER A 2 21.35 49.16 -0.36
C SER A 2 20.22 48.55 0.48
N PHE A 3 19.03 48.47 -0.12
CA PHE A 3 17.94 47.50 0.11
C PHE A 3 17.28 47.40 1.51
N LYS A 4 15.95 47.56 1.51
CA LYS A 4 15.02 46.50 1.95
C LYS A 4 13.63 46.70 1.32
N LYS A 5 13.35 45.85 0.32
CA LYS A 5 12.01 45.46 -0.14
C LYS A 5 11.44 44.41 0.82
N SER A 6 10.12 44.40 1.01
CA SER A 6 9.23 43.21 1.10
C SER A 6 7.98 43.54 1.91
N LEU A 7 6.80 43.00 1.66
CA LEU A 7 6.17 42.30 0.54
C LEU A 7 4.74 42.10 1.06
N PHE A 8 3.72 42.56 0.35
CA PHE A 8 2.32 42.23 0.65
C PHE A 8 2.16 40.71 0.51
N ALA A 9 1.83 40.02 1.61
CA ALA A 9 1.43 38.62 1.56
C ALA A 9 -0.05 38.55 1.14
N ALA A 10 -0.27 38.30 -0.15
CA ALA A 10 -1.57 37.96 -0.68
C ALA A 10 -1.96 36.54 -0.23
N LEU A 11 -3.16 36.44 0.34
CA LEU A 11 -3.81 35.23 0.78
C LEU A 11 -4.18 34.37 -0.45
N LEU A 12 -3.33 33.41 -0.82
CA LEU A 12 -3.67 32.40 -1.82
C LEU A 12 -4.54 31.32 -1.16
N ILE A 13 -5.85 31.43 -1.38
CA ILE A 13 -6.80 30.33 -1.18
C ILE A 13 -6.45 29.27 -2.24
N ALA A 14 -5.65 28.28 -1.86
CA ALA A 14 -5.40 27.11 -2.68
C ALA A 14 -6.71 26.31 -2.80
N SER A 15 -7.37 26.44 -3.96
CA SER A 15 -8.40 25.49 -4.37
C SER A 15 -7.75 24.11 -4.57
N PRO A 16 -8.40 23.00 -4.17
CA PRO A 16 -7.86 21.68 -4.45
C PRO A 16 -7.90 21.47 -5.97
N ALA A 17 -6.73 21.27 -6.58
CA ALA A 17 -6.61 20.92 -7.99
C ALA A 17 -7.45 19.67 -8.29
N LEU A 18 -8.43 19.80 -9.19
CA LEU A 18 -9.04 18.64 -9.85
C LEU A 18 -7.93 17.88 -10.59
N SER A 19 -7.95 16.55 -10.51
CA SER A 19 -7.02 15.66 -11.20
C SER A 19 -6.90 16.02 -12.68
N GLN A 20 -5.67 16.35 -13.10
CA GLN A 20 -5.28 16.63 -14.47
C GLN A 20 -5.41 15.34 -15.31
N GLN A 21 -6.14 15.39 -16.42
CA GLN A 21 -6.30 14.27 -17.36
C GLN A 21 -4.98 14.03 -18.10
N ASP A 22 -4.67 12.76 -18.40
CA ASP A 22 -3.60 12.48 -19.34
C ASP A 22 -4.09 12.72 -20.77
N LEU A 23 -3.25 13.43 -21.51
CA LEU A 23 -3.49 13.82 -22.89
C LEU A 23 -2.59 12.96 -23.77
N ILE A 24 -3.16 12.30 -24.77
CA ILE A 24 -2.38 11.67 -25.83
C ILE A 24 -2.39 12.58 -27.06
N GLY A 25 -1.20 13.03 -27.47
CA GLY A 25 -1.03 13.90 -28.63
C GLY A 25 -0.39 13.15 -29.79
N PHE A 26 -0.81 13.50 -31.00
CA PHE A 26 -0.28 12.98 -32.26
C PHE A 26 0.22 14.08 -33.17
N ASP A 27 1.07 13.72 -34.14
CA ASP A 27 1.56 14.67 -35.13
C ASP A 27 0.41 15.27 -35.95
N LEU A 28 0.48 16.57 -36.25
CA LEU A 28 -0.56 17.27 -37.02
C LEU A 28 -0.82 16.63 -38.40
N SER A 29 0.19 16.01 -39.01
CA SER A 29 0.05 15.26 -40.27
C SER A 29 -0.80 13.99 -40.14
N SER A 30 -1.21 13.61 -38.92
CA SER A 30 -2.18 12.54 -38.68
C SER A 30 -3.63 13.02 -38.86
N PHE A 31 -3.89 14.33 -38.88
CA PHE A 31 -5.24 14.85 -39.11
C PHE A 31 -5.75 14.42 -40.50
N GLY A 32 -6.99 13.95 -40.57
CA GLY A 32 -7.57 13.38 -41.79
C GLY A 32 -7.32 11.87 -41.97
N LYS A 33 -6.45 11.23 -41.18
CA LYS A 33 -6.18 9.78 -41.27
C LYS A 33 -7.00 8.98 -40.25
N THR A 34 -7.31 7.71 -40.56
CA THR A 34 -7.97 6.83 -39.58
C THR A 34 -6.95 6.25 -38.63
N ILE A 35 -5.75 5.88 -39.10
CA ILE A 35 -4.66 5.47 -38.22
C ILE A 35 -3.83 6.70 -37.82
N LEU A 36 -3.75 6.98 -36.51
CA LEU A 36 -2.94 8.08 -35.97
C LEU A 36 -1.50 7.61 -35.72
N SER A 37 -0.51 8.44 -36.03
CA SER A 37 0.91 8.08 -35.94
C SER A 37 1.75 9.16 -35.25
N ASN A 38 2.76 8.75 -34.48
CA ASN A 38 3.75 9.65 -33.89
C ASN A 38 5.09 9.49 -34.62
N ASN A 39 5.51 10.52 -35.35
CA ASN A 39 6.80 10.51 -36.07
C ASN A 39 7.99 10.97 -35.24
N GLN A 40 7.82 11.27 -33.94
CA GLN A 40 8.92 11.59 -33.04
C GLN A 40 8.75 10.90 -31.68
N ALA A 41 9.79 10.16 -31.28
CA ALA A 41 9.97 9.66 -29.94
C ALA A 41 10.16 10.84 -28.97
N ALA A 42 9.07 11.35 -28.42
CA ALA A 42 9.09 12.34 -27.34
C ALA A 42 8.04 11.97 -26.29
N GLY A 43 8.53 11.50 -25.14
CA GLY A 43 8.01 11.97 -23.86
C GLY A 43 7.00 11.10 -23.13
N GLY A 44 7.51 10.31 -22.18
CA GLY A 44 6.89 10.16 -20.86
C GLY A 44 5.76 9.15 -20.74
N ASP A 45 6.11 7.99 -20.19
CA ASP A 45 5.20 7.00 -19.61
C ASP A 45 4.35 7.63 -18.50
N ILE A 46 3.17 8.17 -18.85
CA ILE A 46 2.19 8.67 -17.88
C ILE A 46 0.79 8.27 -18.41
N MET A 47 0.13 7.42 -17.62
CA MET A 47 -1.21 6.87 -17.83
C MET A 47 -2.09 7.26 -16.62
N LEU A 48 -3.06 8.16 -16.79
CA LEU A 48 -3.91 8.74 -15.75
C LEU A 48 -5.40 8.45 -15.98
N GLU A 49 -5.72 7.67 -17.00
CA GLU A 49 -6.97 6.89 -16.99
C GLU A 49 -6.68 5.49 -16.42
N ALA A 50 -7.57 5.00 -15.56
CA ALA A 50 -7.31 3.81 -14.79
C ALA A 50 -8.04 2.61 -15.40
N ALA A 51 -7.26 1.68 -15.94
CA ALA A 51 -7.68 0.30 -16.10
C ALA A 51 -7.54 -0.44 -14.75
N PHE A 52 -8.58 -1.14 -14.30
CA PHE A 52 -8.57 -1.87 -13.03
C PHE A 52 -8.20 -3.34 -13.25
N GLY A 53 -6.94 -3.67 -12.96
CA GLY A 53 -6.42 -5.04 -13.17
C GLY A 53 -5.89 -5.23 -14.58
N SER A 54 -6.15 -6.39 -15.22
CA SER A 54 -5.95 -6.52 -16.67
C SER A 54 -6.94 -5.59 -17.36
N TYR A 55 -6.49 -4.81 -18.35
CA TYR A 55 -7.39 -4.01 -19.17
C TYR A 55 -8.30 -4.95 -19.97
N ASN A 56 -9.61 -4.93 -19.70
CA ASN A 56 -10.55 -5.93 -20.25
C ASN A 56 -11.51 -5.33 -21.28
N ASN A 57 -11.16 -4.20 -21.90
CA ASN A 57 -11.99 -3.61 -22.95
C ASN A 57 -11.94 -4.50 -24.21
N GLU A 58 -13.11 -4.80 -24.75
CA GLU A 58 -13.27 -5.66 -25.92
C GLU A 58 -13.46 -4.79 -27.17
N PHE A 59 -12.89 -5.20 -28.30
CA PHE A 59 -13.19 -4.53 -29.57
C PHE A 59 -14.66 -4.71 -29.92
N ILE A 60 -15.33 -3.64 -30.34
CA ILE A 60 -16.72 -3.74 -30.82
C ILE A 60 -16.82 -4.69 -32.02
N ALA A 61 -15.78 -4.77 -32.85
CA ALA A 61 -15.70 -5.70 -34.00
C ALA A 61 -15.79 -7.19 -33.62
N THR A 62 -15.57 -7.57 -32.35
CA THR A 62 -15.74 -8.97 -31.92
C THR A 62 -17.20 -9.40 -31.84
N TYR A 63 -18.13 -8.45 -31.84
CA TYR A 63 -19.56 -8.72 -31.78
C TYR A 63 -20.20 -8.71 -33.16
N SER A 64 -21.25 -9.52 -33.33
CA SER A 64 -22.09 -9.45 -34.53
C SER A 64 -22.63 -8.03 -34.73
N PRO A 65 -22.74 -7.52 -35.98
CA PRO A 65 -23.40 -6.24 -36.27
C PRO A 65 -24.84 -6.14 -35.77
N LYS A 66 -25.48 -7.28 -35.49
CA LYS A 66 -26.84 -7.34 -34.93
C LYS A 66 -26.91 -7.19 -33.41
N SER A 67 -25.77 -7.32 -32.71
CA SER A 67 -25.68 -7.20 -31.25
C SER A 67 -26.05 -5.79 -30.79
N VAL A 68 -26.52 -5.67 -29.54
CA VAL A 68 -26.81 -4.37 -28.94
C VAL A 68 -25.56 -3.50 -28.87
N PHE A 69 -24.41 -4.09 -28.52
CA PHE A 69 -23.13 -3.37 -28.40
C PHE A 69 -22.70 -2.75 -29.73
N ALA A 70 -22.73 -3.55 -30.81
CA ALA A 70 -22.39 -3.05 -32.13
C ALA A 70 -23.39 -2.00 -32.61
N LYS A 71 -24.70 -2.19 -32.40
CA LYS A 71 -25.74 -1.22 -32.77
C LYS A 71 -25.58 0.12 -32.08
N MET A 72 -25.33 0.12 -30.77
CA MET A 72 -25.11 1.34 -29.99
C MET A 72 -23.78 2.01 -30.36
N GLY A 73 -22.72 1.21 -30.56
CA GLY A 73 -21.41 1.72 -30.95
C GLY A 73 -21.39 2.44 -32.31
N ARG A 74 -22.36 2.19 -33.20
CA ARG A 74 -22.46 2.91 -34.49
C ARG A 74 -22.55 4.42 -34.31
N ALA A 75 -23.28 4.89 -33.31
CA ALA A 75 -23.47 6.32 -33.04
C ALA A 75 -22.28 6.94 -32.30
N VAL A 76 -21.29 6.14 -31.88
CA VAL A 76 -20.08 6.57 -31.18
C VAL A 76 -18.92 6.59 -32.16
N GLY A 77 -18.07 7.61 -32.08
CA GLY A 77 -16.91 7.74 -32.96
C GLY A 77 -15.76 8.49 -32.30
N ARG A 78 -14.60 8.43 -32.96
CA ARG A 78 -13.41 9.16 -32.51
C ARG A 78 -13.56 10.63 -32.91
N LEU A 79 -13.25 11.53 -32.00
CA LEU A 79 -13.22 12.96 -32.26
C LEU A 79 -11.75 13.41 -32.32
N ASP A 80 -11.26 13.70 -33.52
CA ASP A 80 -9.90 14.16 -33.73
C ASP A 80 -9.88 15.69 -33.69
N VAL A 81 -9.24 16.25 -32.65
CA VAL A 81 -9.09 17.70 -32.48
C VAL A 81 -7.69 18.09 -32.91
N ALA A 82 -7.57 18.64 -34.12
CA ALA A 82 -6.32 19.17 -34.63
C ALA A 82 -6.09 20.58 -34.12
N THR A 83 -4.87 20.82 -33.65
CA THR A 83 -4.37 22.10 -33.16
C THR A 83 -3.05 22.46 -33.82
N ASP A 84 -2.55 23.66 -33.58
CA ASP A 84 -1.20 24.07 -33.94
C ASP A 84 -0.08 23.27 -33.23
N ALA A 85 -0.41 22.52 -32.17
CA ALA A 85 0.53 21.68 -31.43
C ALA A 85 0.42 20.17 -31.75
N GLY A 86 -0.56 19.76 -32.56
CA GLY A 86 -0.80 18.35 -32.89
C GLY A 86 -2.28 17.96 -32.89
N VAL A 87 -2.55 16.66 -33.02
CA VAL A 87 -3.91 16.09 -32.96
C VAL A 87 -4.14 15.41 -31.62
N PHE A 88 -5.25 15.74 -30.97
CA PHE A 88 -5.66 15.15 -29.70
C PHE A 88 -6.98 14.40 -29.90
N PRO A 89 -6.99 13.05 -29.86
CA PRO A 89 -8.22 12.29 -29.99
C PRO A 89 -9.00 12.28 -28.67
N CYS A 90 -10.30 12.44 -28.82
CA CYS A 90 -11.34 12.19 -27.84
C CYS A 90 -12.36 11.20 -28.42
N THR A 91 -13.44 10.98 -27.69
CA THR A 91 -14.64 10.30 -28.15
C THR A 91 -15.80 11.28 -28.22
N ALA A 92 -16.69 11.09 -29.18
CA ALA A 92 -17.97 11.80 -29.28
C ALA A 92 -19.06 10.83 -29.71
N PHE A 93 -20.33 11.21 -29.51
CA PHE A 93 -21.46 10.43 -29.99
C PHE A 93 -22.59 11.30 -30.52
N LEU A 94 -23.36 10.73 -31.46
CA LEU A 94 -24.47 11.40 -32.14
C LEU A 94 -25.70 11.44 -31.23
N VAL A 95 -26.22 12.64 -31.00
CA VAL A 95 -27.46 12.90 -30.24
C VAL A 95 -28.61 13.37 -31.14
N ASP A 96 -28.32 13.78 -32.37
CA ASP A 96 -29.28 14.08 -33.44
C ASP A 96 -28.64 13.79 -34.81
N ASP A 97 -29.36 14.04 -35.91
CA ASP A 97 -28.94 13.83 -37.30
C ASP A 97 -27.52 14.38 -37.60
N ASP A 98 -27.19 15.57 -37.09
CA ASP A 98 -25.92 16.28 -37.31
C ASP A 98 -25.29 16.85 -36.03
N LEU A 99 -25.78 16.42 -34.85
CA LEU A 99 -25.37 16.96 -33.55
C LEU A 99 -24.57 15.92 -32.76
N LEU A 100 -23.37 16.30 -32.35
CA LEU A 100 -22.47 15.50 -31.53
C LEU A 100 -22.43 16.02 -30.10
N MET A 101 -22.29 15.12 -29.13
CA MET A 101 -21.90 15.44 -27.76
C MET A 101 -20.48 14.93 -27.49
N THR A 102 -19.68 15.75 -26.82
CA THR A 102 -18.36 15.42 -26.27
C THR A 102 -18.09 16.27 -25.02
N ASN A 103 -16.88 16.22 -24.50
CA ASN A 103 -16.45 17.05 -23.37
C ASN A 103 -16.01 18.46 -23.77
N HIS A 104 -16.17 19.42 -22.85
CA HIS A 104 -15.65 20.78 -23.02
C HIS A 104 -14.13 20.81 -23.11
N HIS A 105 -13.43 20.02 -22.28
CA HIS A 105 -11.97 19.95 -22.34
C HIS A 105 -11.44 19.37 -23.66
N CYS A 106 -12.25 18.66 -24.45
CA CYS A 106 -11.87 18.25 -25.81
C CYS A 106 -12.01 19.42 -26.78
N VAL A 107 -13.16 20.11 -26.77
CA VAL A 107 -13.42 21.29 -27.61
C VAL A 107 -14.31 22.28 -26.84
N PRO A 108 -13.92 23.56 -26.69
CA PRO A 108 -12.63 24.17 -27.05
C PRO A 108 -11.55 24.08 -25.96
N GLY A 109 -11.84 23.47 -24.82
CA GLY A 109 -11.01 23.51 -23.61
C GLY A 109 -9.61 22.87 -23.75
N ILE A 110 -9.32 22.20 -24.87
CA ILE A 110 -7.97 21.72 -25.20
C ILE A 110 -6.96 22.87 -25.24
N LEU A 111 -7.40 24.08 -25.58
CA LEU A 111 -6.58 25.29 -25.63
C LEU A 111 -6.19 25.80 -24.23
N ASP A 112 -6.95 25.43 -23.20
CA ASP A 112 -6.64 25.75 -21.80
C ASP A 112 -5.73 24.69 -21.16
N HIS A 113 -5.44 23.59 -21.86
CA HIS A 113 -4.70 22.47 -21.29
C HIS A 113 -3.18 22.71 -21.37
N GLU A 114 -2.53 22.96 -20.23
CA GLU A 114 -1.10 23.31 -20.15
C GLU A 114 -0.17 22.33 -20.90
N ARG A 115 -0.50 21.03 -20.91
CA ARG A 115 0.31 20.00 -21.59
C ARG A 115 0.04 19.88 -23.08
N ALA A 116 -1.10 20.40 -23.57
CA ALA A 116 -1.38 20.44 -25.00
C ALA A 116 -0.46 21.47 -25.69
N GLY A 117 -0.21 22.60 -25.02
CA GLY A 117 0.60 23.69 -25.56
C GLY A 117 -0.01 24.34 -26.82
N ALA A 118 -1.26 24.03 -27.13
CA ALA A 118 -1.99 24.51 -28.29
C ALA A 118 -2.49 25.93 -28.07
N THR A 119 -2.40 26.78 -29.10
CA THR A 119 -2.95 28.14 -29.09
C THR A 119 -4.17 28.30 -30.00
N ALA A 120 -4.38 27.38 -30.94
CA ALA A 120 -5.53 27.39 -31.83
C ALA A 120 -5.99 25.98 -32.23
N ILE A 121 -7.31 25.80 -32.38
CA ILE A 121 -7.89 24.63 -33.03
C ILE A 121 -7.90 24.90 -34.54
N VAL A 122 -7.21 24.05 -35.31
CA VAL A 122 -7.12 24.17 -36.77
C VAL A 122 -8.18 23.34 -37.49
N GLY A 123 -8.72 22.31 -36.83
CA GLY A 123 -9.76 21.47 -37.40
C GLY A 123 -10.30 20.46 -36.39
N VAL A 124 -11.56 20.06 -36.57
CA VAL A 124 -12.19 19.01 -35.78
C VAL A 124 -12.85 18.03 -36.74
N GLN A 125 -12.65 16.74 -36.50
CA GLN A 125 -13.17 15.67 -37.34
C GLN A 125 -13.78 14.56 -36.49
N PHE A 126 -14.94 14.08 -36.91
CA PHE A 126 -15.60 12.91 -36.33
C PHE A 126 -15.37 11.70 -37.24
N VAL A 127 -14.82 10.62 -36.68
CA VAL A 127 -14.54 9.36 -37.37
C VAL A 127 -15.50 8.30 -36.88
N ALA A 128 -16.49 7.97 -37.71
CA ALA A 128 -17.46 6.91 -37.43
C ALA A 128 -17.00 5.57 -38.04
N GLY A 129 -17.34 4.45 -37.41
CA GLY A 129 -17.09 3.11 -37.99
C GLY A 129 -15.63 2.63 -37.95
N TYR A 130 -14.75 3.26 -37.16
CA TYR A 130 -13.39 2.75 -36.94
C TYR A 130 -13.39 1.62 -35.91
N LEU A 131 -13.57 0.37 -36.36
CA LEU A 131 -13.85 -0.78 -35.49
C LEU A 131 -12.68 -1.75 -35.29
N GLN A 132 -11.64 -1.70 -36.13
CA GLN A 132 -10.50 -2.60 -36.07
C GLN A 132 -9.17 -1.88 -36.30
N GLU A 133 -8.14 -2.23 -35.52
CA GLU A 133 -6.80 -1.64 -35.68
C GLU A 133 -6.24 -1.86 -37.08
N GLY A 134 -5.65 -0.82 -37.64
CA GLY A 134 -5.00 -0.89 -38.95
C GLY A 134 -5.95 -1.04 -40.14
N ILE A 135 -7.28 -1.12 -39.93
CA ILE A 135 -8.27 -1.27 -41.00
C ILE A 135 -9.08 0.02 -41.09
N GLU A 136 -8.97 0.70 -42.24
CA GLU A 136 -9.71 1.95 -42.49
C GLU A 136 -11.02 1.70 -43.24
N GLU A 137 -11.16 0.57 -43.93
CA GLU A 137 -12.36 0.20 -44.66
C GLU A 137 -13.60 0.19 -43.76
N GLY A 138 -14.63 0.92 -44.16
CA GLY A 138 -15.87 1.07 -43.39
C GLY A 138 -15.84 2.21 -42.36
N SER A 139 -14.70 2.91 -42.20
CA SER A 139 -14.65 4.17 -41.47
C SER A 139 -15.02 5.36 -42.36
N GLU A 140 -15.84 6.27 -41.83
CA GLU A 140 -16.23 7.51 -42.49
C GLU A 140 -15.82 8.71 -41.64
N ARG A 141 -15.49 9.81 -42.32
CA ARG A 141 -14.89 11.00 -41.72
C ARG A 141 -15.78 12.20 -42.02
N PHE A 142 -16.15 12.93 -40.98
CA PHE A 142 -17.03 14.08 -41.06
C PHE A 142 -16.35 15.29 -40.46
N LEU A 143 -16.34 16.41 -41.19
CA LEU A 143 -15.85 17.67 -40.67
C LEU A 143 -16.83 18.21 -39.62
N VAL A 144 -16.30 18.68 -38.51
CA VAL A 144 -17.07 19.21 -37.39
C VAL A 144 -16.78 20.70 -37.25
N ASN A 145 -17.82 21.49 -37.02
CA ASN A 145 -17.63 22.90 -36.71
C ASN A 145 -16.99 23.02 -35.32
N PRO A 146 -15.78 23.62 -35.19
CA PRO A 146 -15.14 23.78 -33.89
C PRO A 146 -15.87 24.79 -32.99
N VAL A 147 -16.76 25.62 -33.54
CA VAL A 147 -17.61 26.54 -32.77
C VAL A 147 -18.77 25.75 -32.16
N PRO A 148 -18.85 25.66 -30.82
CA PRO A 148 -19.94 24.94 -30.16
C PRO A 148 -21.31 25.53 -30.45
N VAL A 149 -22.29 24.65 -30.65
CA VAL A 149 -23.71 25.02 -30.57
C VAL A 149 -24.06 25.37 -29.12
N GLU A 150 -23.53 24.61 -28.18
CA GLU A 150 -23.66 24.83 -26.74
C GLU A 150 -22.43 24.23 -26.04
N THR A 151 -21.94 24.85 -24.98
CA THR A 151 -20.85 24.28 -24.17
C THR A 151 -20.93 24.75 -22.72
N SER A 152 -20.48 23.92 -21.80
CA SER A 152 -20.36 24.25 -20.38
C SER A 152 -19.02 23.75 -19.85
N LYS A 153 -18.15 24.67 -19.45
CA LYS A 153 -16.89 24.36 -18.78
C LYS A 153 -17.11 23.72 -17.40
N THR A 154 -18.16 24.13 -16.69
CA THR A 154 -18.48 23.65 -15.33
C THR A 154 -18.98 22.20 -15.31
N LEU A 155 -19.80 21.84 -16.29
CA LEU A 155 -20.32 20.48 -16.48
C LEU A 155 -19.50 19.69 -17.50
N ASP A 156 -18.41 20.26 -17.99
CA ASP A 156 -17.52 19.70 -18.99
C ASP A 156 -18.23 18.98 -20.17
N TYR A 157 -19.17 19.64 -20.84
CA TYR A 157 -19.80 19.11 -22.05
C TYR A 157 -19.83 20.15 -23.16
N THR A 158 -19.83 19.67 -24.40
CA THR A 158 -19.92 20.49 -25.62
C THR A 158 -20.80 19.77 -26.64
N LEU A 159 -21.67 20.54 -27.28
CA LEU A 159 -22.44 20.16 -28.45
C LEU A 159 -21.84 20.78 -29.70
N LEU A 160 -21.50 19.95 -30.67
CA LEU A 160 -20.87 20.37 -31.93
C LEU A 160 -21.74 19.94 -33.11
N ARG A 161 -21.74 20.74 -34.17
CA ARG A 161 -22.47 20.42 -35.41
C ARG A 161 -21.52 19.85 -36.46
N ILE A 162 -21.96 18.77 -37.10
CA ILE A 162 -21.28 18.20 -38.27
C ILE A 162 -21.60 19.06 -39.50
N LEU A 163 -20.58 19.36 -40.31
CA LEU A 163 -20.68 20.19 -41.49
C LEU A 163 -21.12 19.37 -42.71
N GLY A 164 -22.13 19.87 -43.43
CA GLY A 164 -22.51 19.38 -44.76
C GLY A 164 -23.05 17.94 -44.82
N SER A 165 -23.29 17.28 -43.68
CA SER A 165 -23.71 15.88 -43.61
C SER A 165 -24.57 15.61 -42.38
N LYS A 166 -25.35 14.52 -42.43
CA LYS A 166 -26.27 14.09 -41.36
C LYS A 166 -26.05 12.62 -40.98
N PRO A 167 -24.88 12.26 -40.43
CA PRO A 167 -24.54 10.86 -40.16
C PRO A 167 -25.45 10.20 -39.12
N GLY A 168 -26.19 10.94 -38.28
CA GLY A 168 -27.20 10.37 -37.38
C GLY A 168 -28.29 9.57 -38.10
N ARG A 169 -28.61 9.89 -39.37
CA ARG A 169 -29.54 9.10 -40.19
C ARG A 169 -28.99 7.75 -40.60
N GLN A 170 -27.68 7.67 -40.78
CA GLN A 170 -26.98 6.45 -41.19
C GLN A 170 -26.58 5.64 -39.96
N TYR A 171 -25.84 6.26 -39.05
CA TYR A 171 -25.22 5.65 -37.88
C TYR A 171 -26.16 5.53 -36.67
N GLY A 172 -27.30 6.23 -36.69
CA GLY A 172 -28.22 6.31 -35.57
C GLY A 172 -27.80 7.38 -34.55
N THR A 173 -28.58 7.51 -33.48
CA THR A 173 -28.33 8.42 -32.37
C THR A 173 -28.50 7.68 -31.04
N LEU A 174 -27.89 8.21 -29.98
CA LEU A 174 -28.05 7.68 -28.63
C LEU A 174 -29.10 8.47 -27.84
N ALA A 175 -30.03 7.75 -27.22
CA ALA A 175 -31.06 8.32 -26.36
C ALA A 175 -30.47 8.76 -25.01
N LEU A 176 -30.80 9.97 -24.56
CA LEU A 176 -30.32 10.55 -23.31
C LEU A 176 -31.30 10.29 -22.16
N ALA A 177 -30.80 9.77 -21.04
CA ALA A 177 -31.62 9.48 -19.87
C ALA A 177 -31.78 10.72 -18.97
N GLY A 178 -33.02 11.00 -18.56
CA GLY A 178 -33.38 12.07 -17.64
C GLY A 178 -33.29 11.67 -16.16
N VAL A 179 -32.58 10.59 -15.84
CA VAL A 179 -32.49 10.02 -14.49
C VAL A 179 -31.04 9.79 -14.10
N ASP A 180 -30.76 9.87 -12.80
CA ASP A 180 -29.45 9.55 -12.24
C ASP A 180 -29.32 8.03 -12.04
N PRO A 181 -28.11 7.45 -12.11
CA PRO A 181 -27.93 6.02 -11.91
C PRO A 181 -28.08 5.61 -10.44
N ASP A 182 -28.61 4.41 -10.23
CA ASP A 182 -28.60 3.74 -8.93
C ASP A 182 -27.19 3.22 -8.58
N ASP A 183 -26.95 3.01 -7.28
CA ASP A 183 -25.75 2.35 -6.77
C ASP A 183 -25.56 0.98 -7.42
N ASN A 184 -24.33 0.70 -7.86
CA ASN A 184 -23.97 -0.55 -8.56
C ASN A 184 -24.73 -0.82 -9.88
N ALA A 185 -25.45 0.15 -10.45
CA ALA A 185 -26.10 -0.01 -11.76
C ALA A 185 -25.08 -0.44 -12.83
N PRO A 186 -25.35 -1.50 -13.62
CA PRO A 186 -24.41 -1.99 -14.63
C PRO A 186 -24.32 -1.00 -15.79
N PHE A 187 -23.08 -0.70 -16.20
CA PHE A 187 -22.81 0.25 -17.27
C PHE A 187 -22.13 -0.41 -18.46
N TRP A 188 -22.24 0.24 -19.62
CA TRP A 188 -21.34 0.09 -20.74
C TRP A 188 -20.69 1.44 -21.05
N ILE A 189 -19.40 1.44 -21.36
CA ILE A 189 -18.72 2.60 -21.94
C ILE A 189 -18.19 2.18 -23.30
N ILE A 190 -18.58 2.87 -24.36
CA ILE A 190 -18.09 2.64 -25.70
C ILE A 190 -17.27 3.86 -26.10
N GLY A 191 -16.05 3.67 -26.59
CA GLY A 191 -15.17 4.78 -26.95
C GLY A 191 -13.91 4.37 -27.70
N HIS A 192 -13.03 5.34 -27.90
CA HIS A 192 -11.77 5.21 -28.64
C HIS A 192 -10.56 5.40 -27.73
N PRO A 193 -10.26 4.42 -26.85
CA PRO A 193 -9.05 4.45 -26.02
C PRO A 193 -7.80 4.64 -26.88
N MET A 194 -6.91 5.52 -26.45
CA MET A 194 -5.66 5.90 -27.13
C MET A 194 -5.84 6.45 -28.56
N GLY A 195 -7.06 6.82 -28.95
CA GLY A 195 -7.37 7.14 -30.34
C GLY A 195 -7.40 5.91 -31.26
N GLU A 196 -7.38 4.71 -30.69
CA GLU A 196 -7.40 3.43 -31.39
C GLU A 196 -8.83 3.02 -31.80
N ALA A 197 -8.99 1.81 -32.34
CA ALA A 197 -10.29 1.31 -32.78
C ALA A 197 -11.28 1.16 -31.63
N GLN A 198 -12.58 1.25 -31.96
CA GLN A 198 -13.65 1.32 -30.96
C GLN A 198 -13.68 0.11 -30.04
N ARG A 199 -13.70 0.37 -28.72
CA ARG A 199 -13.82 -0.66 -27.68
C ARG A 199 -15.00 -0.41 -26.76
N ILE A 200 -15.41 -1.47 -26.08
CA ILE A 200 -16.42 -1.45 -25.03
C ILE A 200 -15.83 -1.92 -23.70
N SER A 201 -16.09 -1.14 -22.65
CA SER A 201 -15.96 -1.58 -21.26
C SER A 201 -17.31 -2.08 -20.76
N ARG A 202 -17.39 -3.35 -20.35
CA ARG A 202 -18.62 -3.95 -19.81
C ARG A 202 -18.38 -4.87 -18.62
N GLU A 203 -17.26 -5.60 -18.59
CA GLU A 203 -16.97 -6.50 -17.48
C GLU A 203 -16.63 -5.70 -16.24
N LYS A 204 -17.35 -5.91 -15.13
CA LYS A 204 -17.21 -5.17 -13.87
C LYS A 204 -17.42 -3.65 -14.01
N CYS A 205 -17.92 -3.19 -15.16
CA CYS A 205 -18.28 -1.81 -15.43
C CYS A 205 -19.66 -1.52 -14.81
N ARG A 206 -19.67 -0.68 -13.79
CA ARG A 206 -20.89 -0.28 -13.06
C ARG A 206 -20.69 1.06 -12.36
N ALA A 207 -21.80 1.65 -11.94
CA ALA A 207 -21.81 2.73 -10.97
C ALA A 207 -21.13 2.29 -9.67
N ASN A 208 -20.45 3.21 -9.00
CA ASN A 208 -19.97 2.98 -7.65
C ASN A 208 -21.14 2.95 -6.64
N ALA A 209 -20.84 2.69 -5.37
CA ALA A 209 -21.76 2.86 -4.26
C ALA A 209 -21.10 3.77 -3.21
N PRO A 210 -21.46 5.07 -3.13
CA PRO A 210 -22.56 5.71 -3.85
C PRO A 210 -22.27 5.97 -5.34
N ALA A 211 -23.30 5.92 -6.18
CA ALA A 211 -23.24 6.19 -7.61
C ALA A 211 -22.93 7.66 -7.89
N LEU A 212 -23.51 8.58 -7.10
CA LEU A 212 -23.23 10.01 -7.17
C LEU A 212 -22.43 10.50 -5.97
N SER A 213 -21.41 11.29 -6.24
CA SER A 213 -20.66 12.03 -5.22
C SER A 213 -20.21 13.37 -5.81
N ARG A 214 -20.52 14.46 -5.10
CA ARG A 214 -20.20 15.84 -5.50
C ARG A 214 -20.61 16.14 -6.96
N ASP A 215 -21.85 15.81 -7.30
CA ASP A 215 -22.45 16.06 -8.62
C ASP A 215 -21.72 15.38 -9.79
N ARG A 216 -21.07 14.24 -9.51
CA ARG A 216 -20.43 13.38 -10.49
C ARG A 216 -20.90 11.95 -10.30
N VAL A 217 -21.06 11.24 -11.40
CA VAL A 217 -21.24 9.79 -11.41
C VAL A 217 -19.86 9.15 -11.26
N LEU A 218 -19.73 8.24 -10.30
CA LEU A 218 -18.53 7.46 -10.06
C LEU A 218 -18.74 6.08 -10.68
N HIS A 219 -17.75 5.56 -11.38
CA HIS A 219 -17.85 4.24 -12.02
C HIS A 219 -16.52 3.46 -11.99
N THR A 220 -16.64 2.14 -12.09
CA THR A 220 -15.51 1.19 -12.07
C THR A 220 -15.15 0.66 -13.47
N CYS A 221 -15.65 1.28 -14.52
CA CYS A 221 -15.39 0.88 -15.91
C CYS A 221 -13.97 1.24 -16.34
N ASP A 222 -13.31 0.35 -17.09
CA ASP A 222 -11.96 0.56 -17.61
C ASP A 222 -11.94 1.61 -18.73
N THR A 223 -11.15 2.67 -18.54
CA THR A 223 -10.91 3.72 -19.55
C THR A 223 -9.41 3.94 -19.74
N LEU A 224 -9.04 4.42 -20.92
CA LEU A 224 -7.70 4.92 -21.28
C LEU A 224 -7.83 6.33 -21.89
N PRO A 225 -6.77 7.16 -21.91
CA PRO A 225 -6.88 8.49 -22.54
C PRO A 225 -7.47 8.41 -23.95
N GLY A 226 -8.28 9.37 -24.37
CA GLY A 226 -9.10 9.29 -25.61
C GLY A 226 -10.53 8.78 -25.39
N ASN A 227 -10.85 8.19 -24.22
CA ASN A 227 -12.25 7.94 -23.84
C ASN A 227 -12.99 9.20 -23.38
N SER A 228 -12.32 10.33 -23.18
CA SER A 228 -12.98 11.60 -22.88
C SER A 228 -14.12 11.87 -23.86
N GLY A 229 -15.33 12.03 -23.34
CA GLY A 229 -16.55 12.26 -24.11
C GLY A 229 -17.31 10.98 -24.47
N SER A 230 -16.85 9.81 -24.02
CA SER A 230 -17.56 8.54 -24.23
C SER A 230 -18.90 8.54 -23.50
N PRO A 231 -19.96 8.01 -24.12
CA PRO A 231 -21.24 7.81 -23.44
C PRO A 231 -21.10 6.73 -22.37
N VAL A 232 -21.56 7.04 -21.15
CA VAL A 232 -21.85 6.03 -20.13
C VAL A 232 -23.29 5.59 -20.31
N ILE A 233 -23.46 4.35 -20.74
CA ILE A 233 -24.74 3.74 -21.10
C ILE A 233 -25.19 2.85 -19.94
N ASP A 234 -26.43 3.03 -19.49
CA ASP A 234 -27.05 2.08 -18.57
C ASP A 234 -27.39 0.78 -19.33
N ALA A 235 -26.89 -0.36 -18.84
CA ALA A 235 -26.98 -1.63 -19.55
C ALA A 235 -28.41 -2.20 -19.62
N GLY A 236 -29.29 -1.77 -18.71
CA GLY A 236 -30.69 -2.21 -18.68
C GLY A 236 -31.56 -1.43 -19.66
N THR A 237 -31.47 -0.10 -19.60
CA THR A 237 -32.29 0.83 -20.39
C THR A 237 -31.72 1.14 -21.77
N GLN A 238 -30.42 0.90 -21.98
CA GLN A 238 -29.69 1.23 -23.21
C GLN A 238 -29.74 2.74 -23.54
N GLN A 239 -29.81 3.57 -22.50
CA GLN A 239 -29.78 5.03 -22.60
C GLN A 239 -28.49 5.59 -22.00
N VAL A 240 -28.05 6.73 -22.49
CA VAL A 240 -26.87 7.44 -21.96
C VAL A 240 -27.26 8.14 -20.66
N ILE A 241 -26.70 7.68 -19.56
CA ILE A 241 -26.98 8.16 -18.20
C ILE A 241 -25.94 9.17 -17.71
N ALA A 242 -24.73 9.16 -18.30
CA ALA A 242 -23.68 10.12 -17.98
C ALA A 242 -22.69 10.28 -19.15
N LEU A 243 -21.88 11.34 -19.10
CA LEU A 243 -20.80 11.63 -20.03
C LEU A 243 -19.45 11.37 -19.34
N HIS A 244 -18.68 10.38 -19.79
CA HIS A 244 -17.38 10.10 -19.20
C HIS A 244 -16.44 11.29 -19.41
N HIS A 245 -15.74 11.69 -18.34
CA HIS A 245 -14.91 12.89 -18.34
C HIS A 245 -13.48 12.58 -17.89
N ALA A 246 -13.27 11.91 -16.75
CA ALA A 246 -11.92 11.78 -16.17
C ALA A 246 -11.75 10.51 -15.35
N GLY A 247 -10.52 10.01 -15.25
CA GLY A 247 -10.13 8.97 -14.31
C GLY A 247 -9.34 9.45 -13.09
N SER A 248 -9.40 8.70 -11.99
CA SER A 248 -8.42 8.80 -10.90
C SER A 248 -7.79 7.45 -10.60
N ALA A 249 -6.58 7.27 -11.11
CA ALA A 249 -5.72 6.13 -10.79
C ALA A 249 -5.46 5.97 -9.29
N ARG A 250 -5.48 7.08 -8.51
CA ARG A 250 -5.26 7.06 -7.06
C ARG A 250 -6.39 6.41 -6.27
N ASN A 251 -7.63 6.61 -6.69
CA ASN A 251 -8.81 6.10 -5.99
C ASN A 251 -9.41 4.89 -6.68
N SER A 252 -8.82 4.46 -7.80
CA SER A 252 -9.36 3.44 -8.68
C SER A 252 -10.83 3.64 -9.04
N ILE A 253 -11.18 4.90 -9.35
CA ILE A 253 -12.54 5.32 -9.71
C ILE A 253 -12.43 6.27 -10.88
N ASN A 254 -13.31 6.08 -11.86
CA ASN A 254 -13.51 6.98 -12.98
C ASN A 254 -14.78 7.81 -12.76
N TYR A 255 -14.83 9.00 -13.37
CA TYR A 255 -15.86 10.00 -13.17
C TYR A 255 -16.55 10.35 -14.48
N ALA A 256 -17.85 10.54 -14.37
CA ALA A 256 -18.69 11.01 -15.45
C ALA A 256 -19.60 12.14 -14.95
N VAL A 257 -20.03 12.99 -15.88
CA VAL A 257 -20.98 14.06 -15.61
C VAL A 257 -22.38 13.48 -15.80
N PRO A 258 -23.27 13.55 -14.79
CA PRO A 258 -24.61 12.98 -14.89
C PRO A 258 -25.40 13.66 -16.02
N MET A 259 -26.10 12.85 -16.83
CA MET A 259 -26.88 13.35 -17.96
C MET A 259 -28.04 14.25 -17.49
N THR A 260 -28.55 14.02 -16.28
CA THR A 260 -29.56 14.90 -15.64
C THR A 260 -29.07 16.33 -15.47
N ALA A 261 -27.80 16.54 -15.12
CA ALA A 261 -27.22 17.87 -14.96
C ALA A 261 -27.04 18.56 -16.32
N ILE A 262 -26.58 17.80 -17.32
CA ILE A 262 -26.43 18.29 -18.70
C ILE A 262 -27.81 18.68 -19.27
N LEU A 263 -28.81 17.81 -19.15
CA LEU A 263 -30.18 18.07 -19.63
C LEU A 263 -30.86 19.25 -18.93
N ARG A 264 -30.58 19.48 -17.64
CA ARG A 264 -31.09 20.68 -16.93
C ARG A 264 -30.40 21.96 -17.38
N ASN A 265 -29.13 21.89 -17.77
CA ASN A 265 -28.35 23.05 -18.23
C ASN A 265 -28.58 23.36 -19.71
N SER A 266 -28.92 22.35 -20.52
CA SER A 266 -29.03 22.46 -21.96
C SER A 266 -30.35 23.06 -22.40
N THR A 267 -30.27 23.93 -23.41
CA THR A 267 -31.44 24.48 -24.13
C THR A 267 -31.69 23.75 -25.44
N VAL A 268 -30.74 22.92 -25.88
CA VAL A 268 -30.75 22.22 -27.17
C VAL A 268 -31.20 20.77 -27.02
N LEU A 269 -30.72 20.09 -25.98
CA LEU A 269 -30.93 18.66 -25.81
C LEU A 269 -32.35 18.34 -25.35
N LYS A 270 -32.82 17.17 -25.77
CA LYS A 270 -34.08 16.59 -25.34
C LYS A 270 -33.79 15.28 -24.63
N SER A 271 -34.50 15.04 -23.54
CA SER A 271 -34.42 13.75 -22.86
C SER A 271 -35.37 12.74 -23.50
N ALA A 272 -34.95 11.48 -23.56
CA ALA A 272 -35.82 10.37 -23.97
C ALA A 272 -36.78 9.94 -22.85
N THR A 273 -36.46 10.29 -21.59
CA THR A 273 -37.27 10.03 -20.40
C THR A 273 -37.55 11.32 -19.65
N PRO A 274 -38.68 11.48 -18.94
CA PRO A 274 -38.92 12.67 -18.14
C PRO A 274 -37.78 12.89 -17.14
N ILE A 275 -37.32 14.13 -16.98
CA ILE A 275 -36.26 14.45 -16.02
C ILE A 275 -36.82 14.21 -14.61
N VAL A 276 -36.37 13.15 -13.94
CA VAL A 276 -36.76 12.87 -12.55
C VAL A 276 -35.83 13.69 -11.66
N ALA A 277 -36.41 14.55 -10.81
CA ALA A 277 -35.64 15.21 -9.76
C ALA A 277 -35.05 14.13 -8.83
N PRO A 278 -33.82 14.26 -8.33
CA PRO A 278 -33.23 13.23 -7.48
C PRO A 278 -34.18 13.03 -6.29
N ALA A 279 -34.70 11.81 -6.13
CA ALA A 279 -35.39 11.47 -4.90
C ALA A 279 -34.35 11.59 -3.78
N PRO A 280 -34.57 12.41 -2.74
CA PRO A 280 -33.63 12.49 -1.64
C PRO A 280 -33.71 11.16 -0.90
N ALA A 281 -32.86 10.20 -1.27
CA ALA A 281 -32.52 9.12 -0.37
C ALA A 281 -31.91 9.79 0.86
N LYS A 282 -32.65 9.78 1.98
CA LYS A 282 -32.07 10.19 3.26
C LYS A 282 -30.82 9.32 3.45
N PRO A 283 -29.62 9.91 3.54
CA PRO A 283 -28.40 9.13 3.70
C PRO A 283 -28.59 8.20 4.88
N ASP A 284 -28.16 6.94 4.74
CA ASP A 284 -28.23 6.01 5.85
C ASP A 284 -27.44 6.54 7.06
N ARG A 285 -27.71 5.97 8.23
CA ARG A 285 -27.18 6.45 9.50
C ARG A 285 -25.64 6.49 9.53
N ASP A 286 -24.98 5.56 8.85
CA ASP A 286 -23.51 5.53 8.80
C ASP A 286 -22.99 6.59 7.84
N THR A 287 -23.65 6.81 6.69
CA THR A 287 -23.33 7.92 5.77
C THR A 287 -23.55 9.29 6.42
N GLN A 288 -24.57 9.46 7.27
CA GLN A 288 -24.75 10.68 8.06
C GLN A 288 -23.62 10.89 9.07
N ALA A 289 -23.20 9.81 9.75
CA ALA A 289 -22.10 9.83 10.71
C ALA A 289 -20.75 10.14 10.05
N ASP A 290 -20.48 9.57 8.87
CA ASP A 290 -19.26 9.83 8.10
C ASP A 290 -19.21 11.27 7.59
N ARG A 291 -20.34 11.84 7.16
CA ARG A 291 -20.44 13.27 6.80
C ARG A 291 -20.25 14.19 8.00
N ALA A 292 -20.79 13.82 9.17
CA ALA A 292 -20.56 14.56 10.40
C ALA A 292 -19.07 14.55 10.77
N LEU A 293 -18.39 13.41 10.64
CA LEU A 293 -16.95 13.29 10.90
C LEU A 293 -16.15 14.11 9.88
N ALA A 294 -16.58 14.11 8.63
CA ALA A 294 -15.92 14.84 7.57
C ALA A 294 -15.87 16.36 7.82
N ARG A 295 -16.96 16.92 8.38
CA ARG A 295 -17.05 18.35 8.75
C ARG A 295 -16.12 18.75 9.89
N LEU A 296 -15.62 17.78 10.66
CA LEU A 296 -14.64 18.02 11.72
C LEU A 296 -13.21 18.05 11.17
N PHE A 297 -12.96 17.55 9.95
CA PHE A 297 -11.66 17.71 9.29
C PHE A 297 -11.47 19.17 8.87
N GLY A 298 -10.37 19.77 9.33
CA GLY A 298 -10.01 21.15 9.00
C GLY A 298 -10.32 22.17 10.10
N LEU A 299 -10.98 21.77 11.19
CA LEU A 299 -11.07 22.62 12.38
C LEU A 299 -9.66 22.79 12.98
N GLN A 300 -9.18 24.04 12.99
CA GLN A 300 -7.88 24.42 13.55
C GLN A 300 -7.95 24.69 15.06
N ASP A 301 -9.14 24.93 15.60
CA ASP A 301 -9.36 25.09 17.04
C ASP A 301 -9.59 23.73 17.71
N ASP A 302 -8.66 23.35 18.59
CA ASP A 302 -8.72 22.11 19.38
C ASP A 302 -9.94 22.06 20.30
N THR A 303 -10.48 23.21 20.74
CA THR A 303 -11.66 23.28 21.61
C THR A 303 -12.92 22.93 20.82
N ALA A 304 -13.14 23.59 19.68
CA ALA A 304 -14.23 23.29 18.75
C ALA A 304 -14.14 21.86 18.20
N LEU A 305 -12.93 21.39 17.87
CA LEU A 305 -12.70 20.01 17.41
C LEU A 305 -13.08 18.99 18.48
N LYS A 306 -12.67 19.21 19.75
CA LYS A 306 -13.02 18.32 20.87
C LYS A 306 -14.53 18.25 21.11
N ALA A 307 -15.20 19.40 21.11
CA ALA A 307 -16.66 19.47 21.26
C ALA A 307 -17.38 18.78 20.09
N GLY A 308 -16.92 19.00 18.86
CA GLY A 308 -17.48 18.37 17.66
C GLY A 308 -17.32 16.85 17.63
N LEU A 309 -16.15 16.33 18.03
CA LEU A 309 -15.91 14.89 18.16
C LEU A 309 -16.82 14.25 19.22
N GLY A 310 -16.98 14.90 20.38
CA GLY A 310 -17.89 14.44 21.44
C GLY A 310 -19.36 14.42 21.01
N LYS A 311 -19.80 15.45 20.28
CA LYS A 311 -21.15 15.52 19.72
C LYS A 311 -21.39 14.40 18.71
N LEU A 312 -20.43 14.11 17.84
CA LEU A 312 -20.54 13.02 16.86
C LEU A 312 -20.71 11.65 17.50
N ILE A 313 -19.93 11.37 18.56
CA ILE A 313 -20.01 10.10 19.30
C ILE A 313 -21.41 9.93 19.92
N THR A 314 -21.98 11.03 20.43
CA THR A 314 -23.31 11.06 21.05
C THR A 314 -24.43 10.92 20.03
N ASP A 315 -24.32 11.60 18.89
CA ASP A 315 -25.35 11.61 17.85
C ASP A 315 -25.37 10.29 17.04
N PHE A 316 -24.23 9.59 16.94
CA PHE A 316 -24.07 8.39 16.12
C PHE A 316 -23.39 7.21 16.84
N PRO A 317 -23.93 6.73 17.98
CA PRO A 317 -23.28 5.70 18.79
C PRO A 317 -23.11 4.37 18.02
N GLY A 318 -21.97 3.70 18.19
CA GLY A 318 -21.66 2.41 17.58
C GLY A 318 -21.23 2.46 16.11
N THR A 319 -21.29 3.62 15.46
CA THR A 319 -20.85 3.76 14.06
C THR A 319 -19.31 3.71 13.94
N PRO A 320 -18.76 3.34 12.77
CA PRO A 320 -17.31 3.45 12.51
C PRO A 320 -16.77 4.88 12.70
N ALA A 321 -17.55 5.89 12.31
CA ALA A 321 -17.22 7.31 12.51
C ALA A 321 -17.10 7.67 14.00
N ALA A 322 -18.04 7.23 14.85
CA ALA A 322 -17.97 7.45 16.30
C ALA A 322 -16.75 6.77 16.93
N ARG A 323 -16.41 5.56 16.51
CA ARG A 323 -15.17 4.89 16.96
C ARG A 323 -13.91 5.67 16.56
N SER A 324 -13.90 6.20 15.34
CA SER A 324 -12.79 7.00 14.83
C SER A 324 -12.67 8.35 15.57
N ALA A 325 -13.81 8.97 15.89
CA ALA A 325 -13.87 10.18 16.69
C ALA A 325 -13.35 9.95 18.12
N GLN A 326 -13.71 8.82 18.74
CA GLN A 326 -13.21 8.45 20.07
C GLN A 326 -11.68 8.31 20.08
N LEU A 327 -11.10 7.58 19.13
CA LEU A 327 -9.65 7.42 19.03
C LEU A 327 -8.91 8.76 18.86
N ARG A 328 -9.52 9.70 18.13
CA ARG A 328 -8.94 11.03 17.93
C ARG A 328 -9.06 11.88 19.21
N LEU A 329 -10.15 11.77 19.93
CA LEU A 329 -10.35 12.43 21.22
C LEU A 329 -9.33 11.95 22.27
N ASP A 330 -9.10 10.65 22.37
CA ASP A 330 -8.12 10.06 23.28
C ASP A 330 -6.70 10.53 22.96
N ARG A 331 -6.38 10.66 21.66
CA ARG A 331 -5.09 11.19 21.20
C ARG A 331 -4.91 12.67 21.56
N LEU A 332 -5.94 13.49 21.42
CA LEU A 332 -5.90 14.91 21.82
C LEU A 332 -5.72 15.06 23.34
N GLN A 333 -6.36 14.20 24.13
CA GLN A 333 -6.21 14.23 25.58
C GLN A 333 -4.79 13.82 26.02
N SER A 334 -4.25 12.76 25.42
CA SER A 334 -2.88 12.32 25.68
C SER A 334 -1.82 13.34 25.24
N SER A 335 -2.00 14.02 24.10
CA SER A 335 -1.09 15.09 23.67
C SER A 335 -1.14 16.31 24.60
N GLN A 336 -2.34 16.71 25.05
CA GLN A 336 -2.50 17.78 26.04
C GLN A 336 -1.83 17.41 27.37
N LYS A 337 -1.95 16.17 27.82
CA LYS A 337 -1.28 15.68 29.03
C LYS A 337 0.25 15.76 28.89
N VAL A 338 0.80 15.29 27.76
CA VAL A 338 2.25 15.35 27.50
C VAL A 338 2.75 16.81 27.44
N ALA A 339 1.98 17.72 26.84
CA ALA A 339 2.32 19.14 26.80
C ALA A 339 2.30 19.78 28.20
N SER A 340 1.32 19.44 29.03
CA SER A 340 1.22 19.87 30.43
C SER A 340 2.40 19.34 31.26
N ASP A 341 2.70 18.04 31.17
CA ASP A 341 3.81 17.41 31.88
C ASP A 341 5.16 18.06 31.50
N ARG A 342 5.35 18.39 30.21
CA ARG A 342 6.54 19.10 29.71
C ARG A 342 6.62 20.55 30.20
N ALA A 343 5.50 21.26 30.25
CA ALA A 343 5.45 22.63 30.77
C ALA A 343 5.75 22.67 32.28
N GLN A 344 5.24 21.70 33.04
CA GLN A 344 5.54 21.54 34.46
C GLN A 344 7.02 21.25 34.69
N LEU A 345 7.63 20.39 33.87
CA LEU A 345 9.07 20.11 33.91
C LEU A 345 9.91 21.36 33.61
N ALA A 346 9.50 22.18 32.64
CA ALA A 346 10.19 23.42 32.30
C ALA A 346 10.18 24.42 33.47
N LYS A 347 9.01 24.63 34.11
CA LYS A 347 8.89 25.48 35.30
C LYS A 347 9.69 24.98 36.49
N ALA A 348 9.74 23.65 36.70
CA ALA A 348 10.55 23.04 37.74
C ALA A 348 12.06 23.30 37.52
N ASN A 349 12.53 23.20 36.28
CA ASN A 349 13.92 23.50 35.92
C ASN A 349 14.25 24.99 36.07
N GLU A 350 13.33 25.87 35.69
CA GLU A 350 13.49 27.32 35.86
C GLU A 350 13.59 27.70 37.35
N ALA A 351 12.71 27.16 38.20
CA ALA A 351 12.74 27.38 39.65
C ALA A 351 14.06 26.86 40.28
N LEU A 352 14.55 25.70 39.83
CA LEU A 352 15.85 25.18 40.25
C LEU A 352 16.99 26.11 39.84
N LEU A 353 17.04 26.55 38.58
CA LEU A 353 18.08 27.45 38.09
C LEU A 353 18.07 28.80 38.82
N ALA A 354 16.88 29.37 39.03
CA ALA A 354 16.72 30.61 39.78
C ALA A 354 17.26 30.47 41.21
N ALA A 355 17.00 29.35 41.88
CA ALA A 355 17.53 29.08 43.21
C ALA A 355 19.06 28.90 43.21
N LEU A 356 19.62 28.25 42.20
CA LEU A 356 21.07 27.99 42.10
C LEU A 356 21.91 29.25 41.85
N VAL A 357 21.34 30.30 41.28
CA VAL A 357 22.03 31.58 41.00
C VAL A 357 22.09 32.51 42.23
N LEU A 358 21.30 32.24 43.28
CA LEU A 358 21.32 33.03 44.51
C LEU A 358 22.64 32.86 45.26
N THR A 359 23.25 33.98 45.64
CA THR A 359 24.53 34.04 46.37
C THR A 359 24.36 34.02 47.89
N ASP A 360 23.19 34.44 48.39
CA ASP A 360 22.84 34.35 49.80
C ASP A 360 22.38 32.93 50.15
N THR A 361 23.02 32.33 51.15
CA THR A 361 22.84 30.90 51.49
C THR A 361 21.45 30.61 52.06
N ASP A 362 20.88 31.53 52.84
CA ASP A 362 19.55 31.37 53.42
C ASP A 362 18.44 31.60 52.37
N ALA A 363 18.63 32.57 51.48
CA ALA A 363 17.73 32.78 50.34
C ALA A 363 17.76 31.60 49.36
N GLN A 364 18.95 31.05 49.07
CA GLN A 364 19.11 29.87 48.23
C GLN A 364 18.43 28.65 48.85
N ARG A 365 18.60 28.43 50.16
CA ARG A 365 17.93 27.34 50.89
C ARG A 365 16.41 27.46 50.80
N ARG A 366 15.85 28.62 51.12
CA ARG A 366 14.39 28.87 51.04
C ARG A 366 13.84 28.67 49.63
N ALA A 367 14.56 29.12 48.60
CA ALA A 367 14.12 28.96 47.21
C ALA A 367 14.13 27.48 46.75
N LEU A 368 15.11 26.69 47.18
CA LEU A 368 15.17 25.24 46.90
C LEU A 368 14.07 24.47 47.64
N GLU A 369 13.76 24.83 48.89
CA GLU A 369 12.66 24.22 49.67
C GLU A 369 11.29 24.53 49.05
N GLU A 370 11.07 25.76 48.58
CA GLU A 370 9.83 26.16 47.91
C GLU A 370 9.65 25.47 46.55
N MET A 371 10.74 25.31 45.80
CA MET A 371 10.76 24.52 44.57
C MET A 371 10.36 23.06 44.84
N LEU A 372 10.90 22.44 45.90
CA LEU A 372 10.55 21.07 46.30
C LEU A 372 9.11 20.92 46.76
N ARG A 373 8.54 21.94 47.41
CA ARG A 373 7.13 21.97 47.80
C ARG A 373 6.21 22.00 46.59
N THR A 374 6.61 22.71 45.54
CA THR A 374 5.78 22.94 44.34
C THR A 374 5.98 21.88 43.25
N TYR A 375 7.19 21.31 43.13
CA TYR A 375 7.60 20.43 42.03
C TYR A 375 8.29 19.14 42.52
N GLY A 376 7.92 18.65 43.71
CA GLY A 376 8.58 17.54 44.40
C GLY A 376 8.67 16.21 43.65
N ASP A 377 7.78 15.99 42.67
CA ASP A 377 7.71 14.75 41.85
C ASP A 377 8.48 14.86 40.52
N THR A 378 9.24 15.94 40.32
CA THR A 378 10.00 16.16 39.09
C THR A 378 11.47 15.73 39.22
N PRO A 379 12.16 15.39 38.12
CA PRO A 379 13.60 15.12 38.14
C PRO A 379 14.45 16.25 38.75
N ALA A 380 14.01 17.50 38.61
CA ALA A 380 14.68 18.67 39.19
C ALA A 380 14.67 18.65 40.73
N ALA A 381 13.71 17.97 41.36
CA ALA A 381 13.65 17.80 42.81
C ALA A 381 14.86 17.01 43.35
N ALA A 382 15.39 16.04 42.59
CA ALA A 382 16.57 15.29 43.01
C ALA A 382 17.81 16.20 43.10
N ALA A 383 17.98 17.10 42.13
CA ALA A 383 19.07 18.08 42.13
C ALA A 383 18.90 19.10 43.27
N ALA A 384 17.69 19.62 43.49
CA ALA A 384 17.42 20.53 44.61
C ALA A 384 17.72 19.92 45.98
N ARG A 385 17.34 18.65 46.20
CA ARG A 385 17.67 17.90 47.43
C ARG A 385 19.18 17.71 47.60
N ALA A 386 19.91 17.42 46.52
CA ALA A 386 21.36 17.28 46.57
C ALA A 386 22.05 18.60 46.94
N THR A 387 21.61 19.72 46.39
CA THR A 387 22.17 21.05 46.71
C THR A 387 21.88 21.46 48.16
N LEU A 388 20.68 21.20 48.69
CA LEU A 388 20.36 21.46 50.10
C LEU A 388 21.26 20.68 51.07
N LEU A 389 21.65 19.45 50.73
CA LEU A 389 22.62 18.66 51.51
C LEU A 389 24.03 19.26 51.50
N THR A 390 24.41 19.97 50.42
CA THR A 390 25.71 20.67 50.38
C THR A 390 25.71 21.97 51.18
N LEU A 391 24.56 22.65 51.29
CA LEU A 391 24.40 23.89 52.06
C LEU A 391 24.29 23.67 53.58
N THR A 392 24.19 22.41 54.01
CA THR A 392 24.11 21.99 55.43
C THR A 392 25.43 21.41 55.94
N ARG A 393 26.45 21.21 55.09
CA ARG A 393 27.80 20.81 55.50
C ARG A 393 28.67 22.05 55.83
N PRO A 394 29.36 22.12 56.98
CA PRO A 394 30.24 23.24 57.29
C PRO A 394 31.47 23.26 56.37
N LYS A 395 31.87 24.45 55.90
CA LYS A 395 33.21 24.68 55.33
C LYS A 395 34.25 24.55 56.45
N THR A 396 34.95 23.42 56.54
CA THR A 396 36.26 23.33 57.21
C THR A 396 37.34 23.17 56.15
N ALA A 397 38.26 24.13 56.16
CA ALA A 397 39.53 24.10 55.43
C ALA A 397 40.62 23.60 56.37
N GLU A 398 41.57 22.80 55.87
CA GLU A 398 42.94 22.71 56.39
C GLU A 398 43.95 22.35 55.27
N PRO A 399 45.26 22.69 55.43
CA PRO A 399 46.17 23.07 54.35
C PRO A 399 47.30 22.06 54.03
N VAL A 400 48.13 22.46 53.05
CA VAL A 400 49.18 21.75 52.28
C VAL A 400 50.46 21.37 53.06
N ALA A 401 51.04 20.19 52.79
CA ALA A 401 52.49 19.96 52.59
C ALA A 401 52.84 18.54 52.04
N GLN A 402 53.71 18.46 51.02
CA GLN A 402 54.50 17.28 50.59
C GLN A 402 56.01 17.60 50.77
N PRO A 403 56.96 16.63 50.81
CA PRO A 403 57.49 16.01 49.57
C PRO A 403 57.94 14.52 49.66
N LYS A 404 57.92 13.82 48.51
CA LYS A 404 58.55 12.51 48.16
C LYS A 404 60.09 12.65 48.03
N PRO A 405 60.99 11.60 48.09
CA PRO A 405 61.02 10.44 47.14
C PRO A 405 61.69 9.07 47.64
N ILE A 406 61.23 7.86 47.21
CA ILE A 406 61.73 6.88 46.17
C ILE A 406 62.96 5.99 46.63
N PRO A 407 63.26 4.71 46.21
CA PRO A 407 62.79 3.85 45.07
C PRO A 407 62.68 2.29 45.25
N LYS A 408 62.30 1.63 44.13
CA LYS A 408 62.72 0.30 43.57
C LYS A 408 61.76 -0.91 43.63
N THR A 409 61.01 -1.06 42.52
CA THR A 409 60.83 -2.26 41.66
C THR A 409 60.82 -3.69 42.25
N ALA A 410 59.62 -4.33 42.16
CA ALA A 410 59.24 -5.68 41.66
C ALA A 410 60.01 -6.95 42.12
N PRO A 411 59.48 -8.21 42.02
CA PRO A 411 58.23 -8.69 41.39
C PRO A 411 57.44 -9.77 42.21
N THR A 412 56.43 -10.39 41.55
CA THR A 412 55.98 -11.81 41.65
C THR A 412 54.85 -12.18 42.67
N PRO A 413 54.19 -13.37 42.59
CA PRO A 413 52.97 -13.61 41.82
C PRO A 413 51.82 -14.25 42.65
N THR A 414 50.78 -14.70 41.94
CA THR A 414 49.77 -15.76 42.25
C THR A 414 49.72 -16.35 43.66
N SER A 415 48.50 -16.43 44.25
CA SER A 415 47.78 -17.70 44.53
C SER A 415 46.78 -17.66 45.71
N THR A 416 45.59 -18.23 45.44
CA THR A 416 44.73 -19.06 46.33
C THR A 416 43.94 -18.51 47.53
N ALA A 417 42.61 -18.68 47.36
CA ALA A 417 41.64 -19.32 48.28
C ALA A 417 41.25 -18.57 49.58
N LYS A 418 40.06 -18.68 50.17
CA LYS A 418 38.90 -19.59 50.05
C LYS A 418 37.73 -18.95 50.82
N ALA A 419 36.49 -19.26 50.43
CA ALA A 419 35.25 -18.87 51.12
C ALA A 419 34.62 -20.04 51.90
N THR A 420 33.88 -19.73 52.98
CA THR A 420 32.82 -20.52 53.67
C THR A 420 32.09 -19.60 54.67
N ALA A 421 30.79 -19.64 55.00
CA ALA A 421 29.51 -20.15 54.48
C ALA A 421 28.40 -19.60 55.44
N ALA A 422 27.24 -19.08 54.99
CA ALA A 422 25.89 -19.72 55.00
C ALA A 422 24.81 -18.58 54.87
N PRO A 423 23.55 -18.80 54.44
CA PRO A 423 22.81 -20.05 54.26
C PRO A 423 22.38 -20.35 52.81
N ARG A 424 21.92 -21.59 52.62
CA ARG A 424 21.74 -22.32 51.36
C ARG A 424 20.40 -21.97 50.66
N PRO A 425 20.41 -21.39 49.45
CA PRO A 425 19.31 -21.57 48.50
C PRO A 425 19.52 -22.89 47.73
N ALA A 426 18.42 -23.54 47.39
CA ALA A 426 18.39 -24.87 46.78
C ALA A 426 19.23 -24.95 45.50
N LYS A 427 19.98 -26.04 45.39
CA LYS A 427 20.73 -26.49 44.21
C LYS A 427 19.81 -26.43 42.99
N PRO A 428 20.11 -25.68 41.90
CA PRO A 428 19.50 -25.98 40.62
C PRO A 428 19.99 -27.38 40.28
N ALA A 429 19.08 -28.34 40.29
CA ALA A 429 19.35 -29.68 39.80
C ALA A 429 20.05 -29.57 38.45
N ASN A 430 21.05 -30.42 38.20
CA ASN A 430 21.63 -30.58 36.87
C ASN A 430 20.48 -30.83 35.89
N ALA A 431 20.03 -29.78 35.22
CA ALA A 431 19.06 -29.91 34.15
C ALA A 431 19.79 -30.66 33.04
N PRO A 432 19.30 -31.83 32.59
CA PRO A 432 19.97 -32.59 31.55
C PRO A 432 20.12 -31.70 30.32
N MET A 433 21.35 -31.43 29.93
CA MET A 433 21.65 -30.64 28.74
C MET A 433 21.47 -31.55 27.52
N ILE A 434 20.51 -31.24 26.66
CA ILE A 434 20.20 -32.04 25.47
C ILE A 434 21.04 -31.53 24.31
N GLU A 435 21.83 -32.42 23.70
CA GLU A 435 22.56 -32.09 22.47
C GLU A 435 21.63 -32.14 21.26
N THR A 436 21.52 -31.01 20.57
CA THR A 436 20.70 -30.87 19.37
C THR A 436 21.45 -30.11 18.29
N THR A 437 20.87 -30.04 17.10
CA THR A 437 21.38 -29.25 15.98
C THR A 437 20.63 -27.92 15.92
N THR A 438 21.37 -26.83 15.78
CA THR A 438 20.81 -25.49 15.68
C THR A 438 19.99 -25.34 14.40
N ILE A 439 18.88 -24.62 14.52
CA ILE A 439 18.08 -24.02 13.45
C ILE A 439 18.16 -22.51 13.66
N ALA A 440 18.58 -21.76 12.64
CA ALA A 440 18.84 -20.31 12.72
C ALA A 440 17.58 -19.51 13.08
N ALA A 441 16.39 -20.01 12.73
CA ALA A 441 15.11 -19.38 13.05
C ALA A 441 14.63 -19.66 14.49
N ARG A 442 15.34 -20.50 15.26
CA ARG A 442 14.96 -20.90 16.62
C ARG A 442 15.77 -20.11 17.64
N LEU A 443 15.10 -19.60 18.69
CA LEU A 443 15.77 -18.97 19.81
C LEU A 443 16.30 -20.02 20.82
N TYR A 444 17.47 -19.76 21.38
CA TYR A 444 18.11 -20.59 22.40
C TYR A 444 18.21 -19.80 23.71
N ALA A 445 17.90 -20.45 24.83
CA ALA A 445 17.96 -19.81 26.13
C ALA A 445 19.40 -19.37 26.48
N PRO A 446 19.59 -18.22 27.15
CA PRO A 446 20.88 -17.86 27.73
C PRO A 446 21.42 -18.99 28.63
N GLY A 447 22.70 -19.32 28.50
CA GLY A 447 23.33 -20.49 29.12
C GLY A 447 23.45 -21.71 28.20
N SER A 448 22.87 -21.69 27.00
CA SER A 448 23.04 -22.77 26.00
C SER A 448 24.48 -22.81 25.46
N VAL A 449 25.04 -23.99 25.25
CA VAL A 449 26.46 -24.16 24.88
C VAL A 449 26.59 -24.60 23.43
N LEU A 450 27.02 -23.68 22.56
CA LEU A 450 27.30 -23.91 21.15
C LEU A 450 28.64 -24.64 21.01
N LYS A 451 28.61 -25.91 20.65
CA LYS A 451 29.79 -26.76 20.43
C LYS A 451 30.29 -26.60 19.00
N ALA A 452 31.08 -25.57 18.76
CA ALA A 452 31.68 -25.39 17.45
C ALA A 452 33.00 -24.59 17.49
N TYR A 453 34.06 -25.19 16.97
CA TYR A 453 35.42 -24.65 16.95
C TYR A 453 35.61 -23.73 15.73
N GLY A 454 36.33 -22.62 15.89
CA GLY A 454 36.68 -21.69 14.81
C GLY A 454 35.58 -20.68 14.42
N HIS A 455 34.52 -20.55 15.23
CA HIS A 455 33.39 -19.66 14.94
C HIS A 455 33.75 -18.19 15.10
N SER A 456 33.36 -17.39 14.11
CA SER A 456 33.56 -15.94 14.13
C SER A 456 32.79 -15.27 15.26
N ILE A 457 33.52 -14.53 16.08
CA ILE A 457 33.00 -13.64 17.12
C ILE A 457 33.17 -12.21 16.62
N HIS A 458 32.13 -11.40 16.75
CA HIS A 458 32.01 -10.07 16.18
C HIS A 458 31.98 -8.99 17.27
N ASP A 459 32.49 -7.80 16.97
CA ASP A 459 32.44 -6.63 17.87
C ASP A 459 31.05 -5.99 17.96
N THR A 460 30.21 -6.22 16.95
CA THR A 460 28.85 -5.69 16.84
C THR A 460 27.94 -6.78 16.28
N PRO A 461 26.67 -6.88 16.71
CA PRO A 461 25.74 -7.82 16.10
C PRO A 461 25.20 -7.15 14.82
N SER A 462 25.81 -7.42 13.67
CA SER A 462 25.43 -6.86 12.37
C SER A 462 25.99 -7.71 11.23
N THR A 463 25.29 -7.74 10.10
CA THR A 463 25.75 -8.42 8.88
C THR A 463 27.00 -7.78 8.27
N LYS A 464 27.36 -6.56 8.69
CA LYS A 464 28.59 -5.84 8.31
C LYS A 464 29.66 -5.86 9.41
N ALA A 465 29.48 -6.63 10.47
CA ALA A 465 30.36 -6.61 11.63
C ALA A 465 31.72 -7.28 11.38
N ARG A 466 32.78 -6.71 11.96
CA ARG A 466 34.14 -7.23 11.84
C ARG A 466 34.35 -8.40 12.79
N VAL A 467 35.01 -9.44 12.30
CA VAL A 467 35.42 -10.58 13.15
C VAL A 467 36.57 -10.12 14.05
N VAL A 468 36.32 -10.08 15.35
CA VAL A 468 37.33 -9.70 16.35
C VAL A 468 38.08 -10.90 16.92
N ASN A 469 37.45 -12.08 16.89
CA ASN A 469 38.07 -13.32 17.37
C ASN A 469 37.43 -14.55 16.71
N ARG A 470 38.06 -15.71 16.84
CA ARG A 470 37.45 -17.01 16.51
C ARG A 470 37.42 -17.89 17.75
N SER A 471 36.33 -18.63 17.94
CA SER A 471 36.18 -19.52 19.09
C SER A 471 37.26 -20.61 19.06
N THR A 472 37.94 -20.80 20.19
CA THR A 472 38.89 -21.89 20.40
C THR A 472 38.22 -23.14 20.99
N GLY A 473 36.90 -23.09 21.20
CA GLY A 473 36.11 -24.14 21.81
C GLY A 473 34.63 -23.79 21.84
N SER A 474 33.89 -24.52 22.68
CA SER A 474 32.45 -24.30 22.84
C SER A 474 32.15 -22.92 23.42
N LEU A 475 31.15 -22.23 22.88
CA LEU A 475 30.73 -20.90 23.33
C LEU A 475 29.43 -21.00 24.11
N VAL A 476 29.36 -20.36 25.28
CA VAL A 476 28.10 -20.24 26.02
C VAL A 476 27.36 -18.98 25.56
N LEU A 477 26.13 -19.16 25.10
CA LEU A 477 25.28 -18.08 24.63
C LEU A 477 24.79 -17.27 25.82
N GLY A 478 25.01 -15.96 25.79
CA GLY A 478 24.45 -14.99 26.72
C GLY A 478 23.08 -14.51 26.25
N GLU A 479 22.75 -13.26 26.57
CA GLU A 479 21.47 -12.65 26.14
C GLU A 479 21.32 -12.64 24.62
N HIS A 480 20.12 -13.00 24.17
CA HIS A 480 19.69 -12.81 22.78
C HIS A 480 19.62 -11.32 22.46
N VAL A 481 20.06 -10.93 21.25
CA VAL A 481 20.07 -9.52 20.84
C VAL A 481 19.02 -9.28 19.76
N PHE A 482 19.14 -9.93 18.59
CA PHE A 482 18.15 -9.91 17.51
C PHE A 482 18.42 -11.05 16.52
N GLU A 483 17.39 -11.50 15.80
CA GLU A 483 17.48 -12.64 14.87
C GLU A 483 18.23 -13.84 15.47
N ASN A 484 19.35 -14.25 14.88
CA ASN A 484 20.19 -15.34 15.36
C ASN A 484 21.48 -14.86 16.05
N TRP A 485 21.51 -13.61 16.54
CA TRP A 485 22.64 -13.00 17.23
C TRP A 485 22.50 -13.07 18.75
N TYR A 486 23.59 -13.48 19.41
CA TYR A 486 23.68 -13.62 20.86
C TYR A 486 24.95 -12.95 21.38
N LYS A 487 24.89 -12.38 22.59
CA LYS A 487 26.10 -12.02 23.33
C LYS A 487 26.84 -13.30 23.71
N VAL A 488 28.16 -13.26 23.78
CA VAL A 488 28.93 -14.36 24.39
C VAL A 488 28.90 -14.19 25.91
N GLN A 489 28.46 -15.22 26.65
CA GLN A 489 28.29 -15.11 28.10
C GLN A 489 29.62 -14.76 28.79
N GLY A 490 29.60 -13.75 29.66
CA GLY A 490 30.79 -13.29 30.39
C GLY A 490 31.73 -12.38 29.60
N ARG A 491 31.39 -11.99 28.36
CA ARG A 491 32.20 -11.08 27.53
C ARG A 491 31.42 -9.84 27.12
N THR A 492 31.97 -8.66 27.40
CA THR A 492 31.37 -7.37 27.04
C THR A 492 31.74 -6.97 25.62
N ARG A 493 30.73 -6.70 24.77
CA ARG A 493 30.87 -6.29 23.35
C ARG A 493 31.37 -7.38 22.38
N GLU A 494 31.16 -8.65 22.71
CA GLU A 494 31.40 -9.76 21.79
C GLU A 494 30.10 -10.50 21.48
N TYR A 495 29.86 -10.73 20.19
CA TYR A 495 28.63 -11.30 19.67
C TYR A 495 28.91 -12.49 18.76
N VAL A 496 28.05 -13.50 18.82
CA VAL A 496 28.13 -14.68 17.97
C VAL A 496 26.83 -14.89 17.23
N GLN A 497 26.94 -15.24 15.95
CA GLN A 497 25.80 -15.58 15.10
C GLN A 497 25.59 -17.10 15.08
N VAL A 498 24.40 -17.56 15.48
CA VAL A 498 24.05 -18.99 15.51
C VAL A 498 23.40 -19.39 14.18
N ARG A 499 24.13 -20.12 13.33
CA ARG A 499 23.64 -20.61 12.03
C ARG A 499 22.99 -21.98 12.18
N SER A 500 22.15 -22.39 11.22
CA SER A 500 21.59 -23.75 11.21
C SER A 500 22.68 -24.80 11.00
N GLY A 501 22.56 -25.97 11.63
CA GLY A 501 23.46 -27.11 11.41
C GLY A 501 24.59 -27.26 12.43
N LEU A 502 24.69 -26.40 13.44
CA LEU A 502 25.73 -26.45 14.49
C LEU A 502 25.26 -27.28 15.68
N LYS A 503 26.18 -27.91 16.41
CA LYS A 503 25.83 -28.64 17.63
C LYS A 503 25.66 -27.67 18.79
N ILE A 504 24.57 -27.80 19.54
CA ILE A 504 24.30 -26.99 20.73
C ILE A 504 23.76 -27.88 21.86
N LEU A 505 24.18 -27.58 23.09
CA LEU A 505 23.60 -28.13 24.31
C LEU A 505 22.63 -27.12 24.91
N VAL A 506 21.39 -27.54 25.19
CA VAL A 506 20.34 -26.69 25.76
C VAL A 506 19.77 -27.30 27.05
N SER A 507 19.43 -26.46 28.04
CA SER A 507 18.86 -26.90 29.32
C SER A 507 17.44 -27.44 29.14
N ALA A 508 17.14 -28.62 29.71
CA ALA A 508 15.83 -29.29 29.58
C ALA A 508 14.63 -28.61 30.27
N THR A 509 14.78 -27.43 30.88
CA THR A 509 13.65 -26.68 31.49
C THR A 509 13.18 -25.47 30.67
N SER A 510 13.58 -25.35 29.41
CA SER A 510 12.83 -24.55 28.43
C SER A 510 11.99 -25.51 27.58
N ASP A 511 10.67 -25.40 27.68
CA ASP A 511 9.63 -26.22 27.03
C ASP A 511 10.12 -27.05 25.83
N ALA A 512 10.40 -28.33 26.13
CA ALA A 512 10.69 -29.36 25.14
C ALA A 512 9.42 -30.21 24.95
N ALA A 513 8.68 -29.96 23.87
CA ALA A 513 7.67 -30.90 23.40
C ALA A 513 8.36 -32.05 22.61
N THR A 514 8.56 -33.15 23.33
CA THR A 514 8.62 -34.57 22.95
C THR A 514 9.40 -35.05 21.70
N PRO A 515 10.33 -36.03 21.85
CA PRO A 515 10.99 -36.72 20.74
C PRO A 515 10.20 -37.95 20.27
N PRO A 516 10.18 -38.33 18.97
CA PRO A 516 9.84 -39.68 18.60
C PRO A 516 11.10 -40.56 18.51
N SER A 517 11.11 -41.58 19.36
CA SER A 517 11.89 -42.81 19.21
C SER A 517 11.13 -43.80 18.32
N LYS A 518 11.91 -44.57 17.54
CA LYS A 518 11.58 -45.83 16.84
C LYS A 518 10.44 -45.81 15.81
N THR A 519 10.91 -45.89 14.56
CA THR A 519 10.31 -46.48 13.36
C THR A 519 9.09 -47.36 13.64
N THR A 520 7.90 -46.80 13.49
CA THR A 520 6.73 -47.57 13.07
C THR A 520 6.28 -46.91 11.77
N THR A 521 6.59 -47.55 10.66
CA THR A 521 6.25 -47.09 9.31
C THR A 521 4.73 -46.99 9.23
N ALA A 522 4.19 -45.77 9.19
CA ALA A 522 2.79 -45.55 8.86
C ALA A 522 2.52 -46.19 7.49
N PRO A 523 1.42 -46.95 7.30
CA PRO A 523 1.14 -47.59 6.02
C PRO A 523 1.00 -46.50 4.94
N MET A 524 1.96 -46.47 4.02
CA MET A 524 1.91 -45.57 2.87
C MET A 524 1.03 -46.20 1.79
N THR A 525 0.06 -45.44 1.29
CA THR A 525 -0.82 -45.91 0.22
C THR A 525 -0.26 -45.46 -1.12
N GLU A 526 -0.09 -46.39 -2.07
CA GLU A 526 0.32 -46.06 -3.43
C GLU A 526 -0.87 -45.53 -4.23
N THR A 527 -0.73 -44.32 -4.76
CA THR A 527 -1.75 -43.69 -5.61
C THR A 527 -1.09 -43.04 -6.82
N THR A 528 -1.91 -42.64 -7.79
CA THR A 528 -1.48 -41.83 -8.92
C THR A 528 -1.61 -40.33 -8.58
N THR A 529 -0.63 -39.53 -8.99
CA THR A 529 -0.60 -38.10 -8.75
C THR A 529 -1.61 -37.35 -9.61
N VAL A 530 -2.13 -36.24 -9.09
CA VAL A 530 -2.94 -35.25 -9.80
C VAL A 530 -2.27 -33.90 -9.54
N ALA A 531 -1.90 -33.17 -10.59
CA ALA A 531 -1.12 -31.93 -10.49
C ALA A 531 -1.81 -30.84 -9.64
N ALA A 532 -3.15 -30.81 -9.64
CA ALA A 532 -3.92 -29.87 -8.83
C ALA A 532 -4.01 -30.26 -7.34
N ARG A 533 -3.49 -31.43 -6.94
CA ARG A 533 -3.56 -31.95 -5.57
C ARG A 533 -2.25 -31.72 -4.82
N LEU A 534 -2.38 -31.31 -3.57
CA LEU A 534 -1.25 -31.15 -2.67
C LEU A 534 -0.89 -32.47 -1.98
N TYR A 535 0.40 -32.79 -1.93
CA TYR A 535 0.95 -33.99 -1.31
C TYR A 535 1.79 -33.60 -0.09
N ALA A 536 1.59 -34.27 1.03
CA ALA A 536 2.26 -33.91 2.28
C ALA A 536 3.79 -34.11 2.16
N PRO A 537 4.61 -33.22 2.76
CA PRO A 537 6.05 -33.46 2.92
C PRO A 537 6.31 -34.82 3.57
N GLY A 538 7.24 -35.59 3.02
CA GLY A 538 7.51 -36.99 3.36
C GLY A 538 6.86 -38.00 2.40
N SER A 539 5.97 -37.57 1.49
CA SER A 539 5.42 -38.46 0.44
C SER A 539 6.52 -38.87 -0.55
N VAL A 540 6.50 -40.12 -1.01
CA VAL A 540 7.56 -40.67 -1.86
C VAL A 540 7.07 -40.79 -3.30
N LEU A 541 7.56 -39.90 -4.16
CA LEU A 541 7.30 -39.91 -5.60
C LEU A 541 8.21 -40.94 -6.28
N LYS A 542 7.64 -41.96 -6.91
CA LYS A 542 8.41 -42.92 -7.73
C LYS A 542 8.72 -42.24 -9.07
N ALA A 543 9.94 -41.72 -9.21
CA ALA A 543 10.35 -40.80 -10.25
C ALA A 543 11.42 -41.44 -11.17
N TYR A 544 10.99 -42.30 -12.08
CA TYR A 544 11.88 -42.87 -13.11
C TYR A 544 12.07 -41.87 -14.25
N GLY A 545 13.27 -41.32 -14.40
CA GLY A 545 13.64 -40.35 -15.43
C GLY A 545 13.12 -38.93 -15.20
N HIS A 546 12.59 -38.61 -14.01
CA HIS A 546 11.95 -37.31 -13.75
C HIS A 546 12.98 -36.19 -13.55
N SER A 547 12.74 -35.05 -14.18
CA SER A 547 13.59 -33.87 -14.08
C SER A 547 13.54 -33.25 -12.67
N ILE A 548 14.73 -32.94 -12.15
CA ILE A 548 14.96 -32.12 -10.94
C ILE A 548 15.56 -30.79 -11.40
N TYR A 549 15.09 -29.69 -10.83
CA TYR A 549 15.39 -28.33 -11.23
C TYR A 549 16.19 -27.58 -10.15
N ASP A 550 17.03 -26.63 -10.56
CA ASP A 550 17.81 -25.76 -9.64
C ASP A 550 16.97 -24.64 -9.04
N THR A 551 15.83 -24.35 -9.65
CA THR A 551 14.89 -23.28 -9.30
C THR A 551 13.47 -23.79 -9.59
N PRO A 552 12.47 -23.51 -8.75
CA PRO A 552 11.09 -23.89 -9.04
C PRO A 552 10.55 -22.93 -10.11
N SER A 553 10.67 -23.29 -11.38
CA SER A 553 10.18 -22.50 -12.52
C SER A 553 10.03 -23.39 -13.76
N THR A 554 9.04 -23.11 -14.60
CA THR A 554 8.83 -23.80 -15.88
C THR A 554 9.94 -23.52 -16.91
N LYS A 555 10.75 -22.48 -16.68
CA LYS A 555 11.92 -22.11 -17.48
C LYS A 555 13.25 -22.55 -16.84
N ALA A 556 13.21 -23.26 -15.70
CA ALA A 556 14.41 -23.64 -14.98
C ALA A 556 15.20 -24.73 -15.70
N ARG A 557 16.52 -24.73 -15.49
CA ARG A 557 17.42 -25.74 -16.03
C ARG A 557 17.27 -27.05 -15.25
N VAL A 558 17.24 -28.17 -15.98
CA VAL A 558 17.29 -29.50 -15.36
C VAL A 558 18.69 -29.75 -14.84
N VAL A 559 18.81 -29.93 -13.52
CA VAL A 559 20.08 -30.20 -12.82
C VAL A 559 20.45 -31.67 -12.96
N THR A 560 19.46 -32.55 -12.87
CA THR A 560 19.62 -34.00 -12.98
C THR A 560 18.27 -34.64 -13.28
N ARG A 561 18.28 -35.82 -13.90
CA ARG A 561 17.10 -36.69 -14.00
C ARG A 561 17.24 -37.82 -12.98
N SER A 562 16.26 -37.95 -12.10
CA SER A 562 16.26 -39.00 -11.08
C SER A 562 16.00 -40.37 -11.73
N SER A 563 16.72 -41.40 -11.29
CA SER A 563 16.47 -42.80 -11.64
C SER A 563 16.00 -43.59 -10.41
N GLY A 564 15.05 -43.05 -9.64
CA GLY A 564 14.57 -43.69 -8.42
C GLY A 564 13.43 -42.96 -7.70
N SER A 565 13.26 -43.24 -6.41
CA SER A 565 12.22 -42.62 -5.59
C SER A 565 12.71 -41.29 -4.99
N LEU A 566 11.90 -40.24 -5.07
CA LEU A 566 12.17 -38.91 -4.52
C LEU A 566 11.21 -38.63 -3.38
N VAL A 567 11.74 -38.24 -2.21
CA VAL A 567 10.89 -37.83 -1.09
C VAL A 567 10.58 -36.35 -1.22
N LEU A 568 9.30 -36.01 -1.28
CA LEU A 568 8.83 -34.64 -1.34
C LEU A 568 9.14 -33.95 -0.01
N GLY A 569 9.86 -32.83 -0.07
CA GLY A 569 10.08 -31.94 1.05
C GLY A 569 8.99 -30.89 1.15
N GLU A 570 9.38 -29.68 1.55
CA GLU A 570 8.48 -28.54 1.65
C GLU A 570 7.80 -28.22 0.31
N HIS A 571 6.48 -28.03 0.34
CA HIS A 571 5.73 -27.50 -0.79
C HIS A 571 6.00 -26.01 -0.96
N LEU A 572 6.17 -25.55 -2.20
CA LEU A 572 6.54 -24.18 -2.50
C LEU A 572 5.35 -23.39 -3.07
N PHE A 573 4.82 -23.86 -4.20
CA PHE A 573 3.65 -23.30 -4.88
C PHE A 573 3.16 -24.28 -5.95
N GLU A 574 1.89 -24.17 -6.35
CA GLU A 574 1.26 -25.08 -7.35
C GLU A 574 1.60 -26.56 -7.11
N ASN A 575 2.26 -27.23 -8.05
CA ASN A 575 2.74 -28.59 -7.93
C ASN A 575 4.26 -28.69 -7.72
N TRP A 576 4.90 -27.63 -7.22
CA TRP A 576 6.34 -27.58 -6.96
C TRP A 576 6.69 -27.89 -5.51
N TYR A 577 7.66 -28.78 -5.35
CA TYR A 577 8.17 -29.25 -4.06
C TYR A 577 9.68 -29.17 -4.04
N LYS A 578 10.23 -28.86 -2.87
CA LYS A 578 11.66 -29.06 -2.61
C LYS A 578 11.94 -30.54 -2.46
N VAL A 579 13.08 -31.03 -2.94
CA VAL A 579 13.49 -32.42 -2.66
C VAL A 579 13.98 -32.50 -1.21
N GLN A 580 13.42 -33.42 -0.40
CA GLN A 580 13.74 -33.51 1.01
C GLN A 580 15.24 -33.79 1.22
N GLY A 581 15.87 -33.05 2.13
CA GLY A 581 17.30 -33.20 2.43
C GLY A 581 18.26 -32.55 1.43
N ARG A 582 17.76 -31.93 0.34
CA ARG A 582 18.60 -31.28 -0.68
C ARG A 582 18.44 -29.77 -0.68
N THR A 583 19.56 -29.05 -0.84
CA THR A 583 19.59 -27.58 -0.92
C THR A 583 19.56 -27.14 -2.37
N ARG A 584 18.53 -26.36 -2.75
CA ARG A 584 18.32 -25.78 -4.10
C ARG A 584 17.98 -26.80 -5.19
N GLU A 585 17.34 -27.91 -4.84
CA GLU A 585 16.78 -28.86 -5.79
C GLU A 585 15.27 -28.99 -5.62
N TYR A 586 14.57 -28.94 -6.75
CA TYR A 586 13.12 -28.84 -6.81
C TYR A 586 12.55 -29.84 -7.81
N VAL A 587 11.37 -30.37 -7.50
CA VAL A 587 10.64 -31.29 -8.37
C VAL A 587 9.22 -30.80 -8.56
N GLN A 588 8.75 -30.89 -9.80
CA GLN A 588 7.37 -30.58 -10.15
C GLN A 588 6.56 -31.89 -10.22
N VAL A 589 5.53 -32.03 -9.40
CA VAL A 589 4.66 -33.22 -9.36
C VAL A 589 3.58 -33.11 -10.44
N ARG A 590 3.78 -33.77 -11.57
CA ARG A 590 2.80 -33.80 -12.67
C ARG A 590 1.72 -34.85 -12.40
N SER A 591 0.56 -34.74 -13.05
CA SER A 591 -0.46 -35.79 -13.01
C SER A 591 0.06 -37.09 -13.63
N GLY A 592 -0.38 -38.25 -13.13
CA GLY A 592 -0.08 -39.56 -13.75
C GLY A 592 1.15 -40.29 -13.18
N LEU A 593 1.89 -39.71 -12.22
CA LEU A 593 3.05 -40.34 -11.58
C LEU A 593 2.62 -41.21 -10.39
N LYS A 594 3.41 -42.22 -10.03
CA LYS A 594 3.14 -43.03 -8.84
C LYS A 594 3.72 -42.35 -7.59
N ILE A 595 2.92 -42.25 -6.54
CA ILE A 595 3.31 -41.65 -5.27
C ILE A 595 2.82 -42.48 -4.09
N LEU A 596 3.67 -42.64 -3.08
CA LEU A 596 3.33 -43.21 -1.78
C LEU A 596 3.01 -42.07 -0.82
N VAL A 597 1.76 -42.00 -0.35
CA VAL A 597 1.26 -40.93 0.53
C VAL A 597 0.95 -41.48 1.92
N SER A 598 1.30 -40.72 2.98
CA SER A 598 0.92 -41.07 4.36
C SER A 598 -0.48 -40.52 4.70
N ALA A 599 -1.19 -41.17 5.62
CA ALA A 599 -2.64 -41.05 5.87
C ALA A 599 -3.18 -39.69 6.40
N LYS A 600 -2.45 -38.58 6.21
CA LYS A 600 -2.99 -37.22 6.38
C LYS A 600 -2.87 -36.45 5.05
N THR A 601 -3.83 -36.64 4.16
CA THR A 601 -4.11 -35.69 3.09
C THR A 601 -5.49 -35.09 3.35
N GLU A 602 -5.52 -33.84 3.79
CA GLU A 602 -6.78 -33.10 3.93
C GLU A 602 -7.42 -32.86 2.55
N PRO A 603 -8.76 -32.96 2.43
CA PRO A 603 -9.49 -32.47 1.27
C PRO A 603 -9.48 -30.93 1.23
N PRO A 604 -9.73 -30.32 0.06
CA PRO A 604 -9.45 -28.90 -0.17
C PRO A 604 -10.29 -27.97 0.73
N SER A 605 -9.64 -27.20 1.60
CA SER A 605 -10.27 -26.08 2.28
C SER A 605 -10.40 -24.90 1.33
N LYS A 606 -11.62 -24.40 1.13
CA LYS A 606 -11.88 -23.19 0.35
C LYS A 606 -11.17 -21.97 1.00
N PRO A 607 -10.43 -21.14 0.25
CA PRO A 607 -9.85 -19.92 0.78
C PRO A 607 -10.97 -18.97 1.26
N LYS A 608 -10.84 -18.44 2.49
CA LYS A 608 -11.73 -17.41 3.01
C LYS A 608 -11.24 -16.03 2.53
N THR A 609 -11.99 -15.41 1.62
CA THR A 609 -11.86 -13.98 1.33
C THR A 609 -12.49 -13.22 2.48
N VAL A 610 -11.69 -12.49 3.26
CA VAL A 610 -12.19 -11.64 4.35
C VAL A 610 -12.09 -10.19 3.89
N THR A 611 -13.24 -9.54 3.72
CA THR A 611 -13.35 -8.12 3.36
C THR A 611 -13.13 -7.24 4.59
N ALA A 612 -11.95 -7.33 5.20
CA ALA A 612 -11.58 -6.41 6.27
C ALA A 612 -11.33 -5.01 5.66
N ARG A 613 -11.93 -3.95 6.24
CA ARG A 613 -11.66 -2.55 5.82
C ARG A 613 -10.20 -2.15 6.06
N THR A 614 -9.55 -2.78 7.05
CA THR A 614 -8.11 -2.69 7.30
C THR A 614 -7.56 -4.02 7.78
N TYR A 615 -6.33 -4.35 7.38
CA TYR A 615 -5.66 -5.55 7.87
C TYR A 615 -4.94 -5.30 9.20
N THR A 616 -4.96 -6.30 10.08
CA THR A 616 -4.27 -6.20 11.39
C THR A 616 -2.77 -6.46 11.21
N ALA A 617 -1.94 -5.72 11.93
CA ALA A 617 -0.49 -5.96 11.95
C ALA A 617 -0.20 -7.42 12.36
N GLY A 618 0.68 -8.09 11.62
CA GLY A 618 0.98 -9.52 11.77
C GLY A 618 0.21 -10.42 10.79
N THR A 619 -0.84 -9.92 10.13
CA THR A 619 -1.59 -10.71 9.14
C THR A 619 -0.77 -10.99 7.89
N VAL A 620 -0.83 -12.21 7.35
CA VAL A 620 -0.24 -12.57 6.06
C VAL A 620 -1.35 -12.62 5.02
N VAL A 621 -1.23 -11.79 3.98
CA VAL A 621 -2.18 -11.73 2.87
C VAL A 621 -1.54 -12.21 1.58
N GLN A 622 -2.33 -12.87 0.75
CA GLN A 622 -1.96 -13.22 -0.63
C GLN A 622 -2.02 -11.96 -1.49
N ILE A 623 -0.94 -11.69 -2.22
CA ILE A 623 -0.83 -10.60 -3.17
C ILE A 623 -0.27 -11.10 -4.50
N GLY A 624 -0.42 -10.31 -5.57
CA GLY A 624 0.39 -10.45 -6.78
C GLY A 624 1.82 -9.97 -6.55
N SER A 625 2.38 -9.25 -7.53
CA SER A 625 3.56 -8.40 -7.28
C SER A 625 3.09 -7.00 -6.86
N ARG A 626 3.65 -6.47 -5.78
CA ARG A 626 3.34 -5.12 -5.27
C ARG A 626 4.64 -4.35 -5.03
N PRO A 627 4.75 -3.10 -5.53
CA PRO A 627 5.91 -2.26 -5.29
C PRO A 627 6.00 -1.85 -3.81
N VAL A 628 7.23 -1.73 -3.32
CA VAL A 628 7.57 -1.23 -1.99
C VAL A 628 8.25 0.12 -2.14
N ARG A 629 7.80 1.11 -1.37
CA ARG A 629 8.23 2.51 -1.49
C ARG A 629 8.77 3.03 -0.16
N LYS A 630 9.59 4.09 -0.23
CA LYS A 630 10.14 4.81 0.96
C LYS A 630 9.15 5.78 1.60
N LYS A 631 8.08 6.11 0.90
CA LYS A 631 6.98 6.96 1.37
C LYS A 631 5.65 6.31 0.98
N PRO A 632 4.58 6.46 1.79
CA PRO A 632 3.26 5.89 1.51
C PRO A 632 2.48 6.73 0.48
N ILE A 633 3.07 6.92 -0.71
CA ILE A 633 2.50 7.66 -1.84
C ILE A 633 2.84 6.95 -3.15
N SER A 634 1.85 6.75 -4.03
CA SER A 634 1.97 5.84 -5.17
C SER A 634 2.95 6.29 -6.27
N TYR A 635 3.36 7.56 -6.28
CA TYR A 635 4.32 8.13 -7.25
C TYR A 635 5.78 8.19 -6.75
N GLU A 636 6.08 7.79 -5.51
CA GLU A 636 7.46 7.65 -5.03
C GLU A 636 8.12 6.44 -5.71
N PRO A 637 9.26 6.54 -6.41
CA PRO A 637 9.86 5.40 -7.12
C PRO A 637 9.99 4.14 -6.25
N PRO A 638 9.65 2.95 -6.77
CA PRO A 638 9.74 1.72 -5.99
C PRO A 638 11.20 1.40 -5.68
N VAL A 639 11.46 1.08 -4.40
CA VAL A 639 12.81 0.70 -3.94
C VAL A 639 13.00 -0.82 -3.91
N SER A 640 11.89 -1.57 -3.94
CA SER A 640 11.84 -3.02 -4.13
C SER A 640 10.39 -3.44 -4.45
N SER A 641 10.12 -4.74 -4.58
CA SER A 641 8.77 -5.29 -4.74
C SER A 641 8.58 -6.55 -3.90
N VAL A 642 7.39 -6.72 -3.32
CA VAL A 642 6.96 -7.94 -2.61
C VAL A 642 6.04 -8.75 -3.51
N HIS A 643 6.14 -10.07 -3.45
CA HIS A 643 5.49 -10.97 -4.41
C HIS A 643 4.78 -12.10 -3.68
N HIS A 644 3.64 -12.53 -4.20
CA HIS A 644 2.84 -13.68 -3.76
C HIS A 644 2.17 -13.51 -2.39
N ARG A 645 2.90 -13.09 -1.35
CA ARG A 645 2.34 -12.79 -0.04
C ARG A 645 3.15 -11.71 0.67
N VAL A 646 2.49 -11.00 1.59
CA VAL A 646 3.17 -10.04 2.47
C VAL A 646 2.63 -10.16 3.89
N LYS A 647 3.54 -10.12 4.87
CA LYS A 647 3.17 -9.97 6.29
C LYS A 647 3.05 -8.48 6.58
N ILE A 648 1.86 -8.09 7.03
CA ILE A 648 1.43 -6.70 7.16
C ILE A 648 1.97 -6.12 8.46
N GLY A 649 2.58 -4.94 8.39
CA GLY A 649 3.00 -4.13 9.55
C GLY A 649 1.87 -3.23 10.05
N SER A 650 2.21 -2.02 10.48
CA SER A 650 1.22 -1.04 10.95
C SER A 650 0.46 -0.43 9.78
N HIS A 651 -0.85 -0.20 9.96
CA HIS A 651 -1.63 0.62 9.05
C HIS A 651 -1.19 2.08 9.14
N VAL A 652 -1.02 2.73 7.98
CA VAL A 652 -0.49 4.10 7.89
C VAL A 652 -1.61 5.07 7.50
N MET A 653 -2.17 4.90 6.31
CA MET A 653 -3.28 5.69 5.77
C MET A 653 -3.86 5.03 4.52
N GLY A 654 -5.18 5.10 4.29
CA GLY A 654 -5.79 4.46 3.12
C GLY A 654 -5.43 2.97 3.02
N ASP A 655 -4.91 2.55 1.87
CA ASP A 655 -4.43 1.17 1.64
C ASP A 655 -2.94 0.99 1.96
N TRP A 656 -2.28 1.97 2.57
CA TRP A 656 -0.86 1.90 2.89
C TRP A 656 -0.59 1.25 4.24
N TYR A 657 0.27 0.24 4.20
CA TYR A 657 0.78 -0.46 5.36
C TYR A 657 2.30 -0.45 5.36
N THR A 658 2.91 -0.44 6.54
CA THR A 658 4.32 -0.80 6.64
C THR A 658 4.48 -2.30 6.40
N ILE A 659 5.66 -2.74 5.99
CA ILE A 659 5.99 -4.16 5.97
C ILE A 659 6.29 -4.59 7.41
N PHE A 660 5.81 -5.76 7.82
CA PHE A 660 6.05 -6.25 9.18
C PHE A 660 7.55 -6.33 9.47
N GLY A 661 8.00 -5.61 10.50
CA GLY A 661 9.42 -5.50 10.88
C GLY A 661 10.22 -4.40 10.16
N ASP A 662 9.62 -3.63 9.24
CA ASP A 662 10.27 -2.50 8.57
C ASP A 662 9.33 -1.28 8.50
N SER A 663 9.50 -0.34 9.44
CA SER A 663 8.68 0.87 9.57
C SER A 663 8.93 1.93 8.49
N ASN A 664 9.99 1.78 7.68
CA ASN A 664 10.37 2.75 6.65
C ASN A 664 10.05 2.26 5.23
N ARG A 665 9.39 1.10 5.10
CA ARG A 665 8.97 0.53 3.82
C ARG A 665 7.47 0.35 3.79
N PHE A 666 6.88 0.93 2.76
CA PHE A 666 5.44 1.01 2.59
C PHE A 666 5.00 0.19 1.41
N VAL A 667 3.93 -0.57 1.58
CA VAL A 667 3.28 -1.35 0.54
C VAL A 667 1.79 -1.04 0.54
N GLU A 668 1.24 -0.88 -0.65
CA GLU A 668 -0.17 -0.61 -0.86
C GLU A 668 -0.94 -1.93 -1.00
N LEU A 669 -1.88 -2.17 -0.09
CA LEU A 669 -2.66 -3.41 0.04
C LEU A 669 -4.16 -3.07 0.04
N PRO A 670 -4.86 -3.27 -1.08
CA PRO A 670 -6.29 -2.99 -1.16
C PRO A 670 -7.08 -3.94 -0.24
N PRO A 671 -8.30 -3.57 0.17
CA PRO A 671 -9.18 -4.47 0.92
C PRO A 671 -9.58 -5.71 0.10
N GLY A 672 -9.93 -6.81 0.77
CA GLY A 672 -10.43 -8.03 0.13
C GLY A 672 -9.36 -9.01 -0.38
N LEU A 673 -8.09 -8.83 0.00
CA LEU A 673 -7.04 -9.81 -0.24
C LEU A 673 -7.28 -11.07 0.61
N THR A 674 -6.97 -12.23 0.04
CA THR A 674 -7.08 -13.51 0.75
C THR A 674 -6.12 -13.53 1.93
N ILE A 675 -6.64 -13.68 3.14
CA ILE A 675 -5.82 -13.86 4.34
C ILE A 675 -5.36 -15.32 4.38
N LEU A 676 -4.04 -15.50 4.43
CA LEU A 676 -3.40 -16.82 4.51
C LEU A 676 -3.18 -17.25 5.95
N SER A 677 -2.87 -16.29 6.85
CA SER A 677 -2.77 -16.52 8.29
C SER A 677 -2.92 -15.19 9.05
N SER A 678 -3.52 -15.21 10.25
CA SER A 678 -3.49 -14.12 11.23
C SER A 678 -2.70 -14.54 12.46
N ASP A 679 -1.96 -13.62 13.08
CA ASP A 679 -1.33 -13.84 14.39
C ASP A 679 -2.34 -13.69 15.56
N ASN A 680 -3.63 -13.50 15.25
CA ASN A 680 -4.77 -13.55 16.18
C ASN A 680 -5.65 -14.76 15.88
#